data_AF-B1V4Q7-F1
#
_entry.id   AF-B1V4Q7-F1
#
_cell.length_a   1.000
_cell.length_b   1.000
_cell.length_c   1.000
_cell.angle_alpha   90.00
_cell.angle_beta   90.00
_cell.angle_gamma   90.00
#
_symmetry.space_group_name_H-M   'P 1'
#
loop_
_entity.id
_entity.type
_entity.pdbx_description
1 polymer ?
#
loop_
_entity_poly.entity_id
_entity_poly.type
_entity_poly.pdbx_seq_one_letter_code
_entity_poly.pdbx_strand_id
1 'polypeptide(L)'
;MQYGVKIDNYKRAKDSENVKNNMKIEASSIGLIMPMVAGLLISRVYLDMTFGVVQVLAPFGLAYLIAITNYERKYILSSSLGVIVGYITLFNKVSNFSAYIIISTIVTIISMSKLNKKARNIASFIIVFSGLFVYGVLVGSSDIILHLIGAISVTALVFPIYYVVSYTLKCIEEINTQHFFSIDEIVSIELFICLLIVGIGTLSINDISFRNIAAILFIIALAFISDTNMGAGAGITMGIILGFATGNLMESIAIYGACGLVAGIFRESGKLFTALSFNIIFIIVTLYSGVFNNISFIEALVGTGIFLLIPKKIYNKISLEINKDKKVGHFSEVRFAEIKDELTERLKDFTEVLSIMGKSLNNLVGNDKLAIKNKGNALVENLSDRTCSDCDMRYMCWKRELHQTYNAFSDLIRNYENNSGAFPHELEKKCIKKYALVKNLEDIMNIYMVNETLKSRLGEGRKILSNHINNMSVTISEIVDEFGNELHLCTDVEKSIKKSLLKYGINFGSLICYNDKNGRIKIKMQMENCMGSQTCIKTVLPIISETIGKNMSIGSEGCNINSKNNMCEIVIEEAPKYHINSHVAVATKEGEKFTGDSYSYGRTKDGNYITVISDGMGSGPEAGLESKVSVEIIEKFMEVGFDEKIAIDAVNAIMSIKFSEDEKFSTLDMNKIDLYTGNAKFMKVGAIESFIKRGNKVEVINSNTLPFGVLEEPDVDTVEKQVSNGDVIVSISDGILDVKNDGSFDTTWLIEFLKNTKYRQPKDLSIAILEKAKELSGGKAKDDMTVVVSKVFAIN
;
A
#
# COMPACT_ATOMS: atom_id res chain seq x y z
N MET A 1 -0.41 49.61 -8.22
CA MET A 1 1.07 49.78 -8.24
C MET A 1 1.69 48.46 -8.68
N GLN A 2 2.36 48.47 -9.83
CA GLN A 2 3.15 47.35 -10.36
C GLN A 2 4.55 47.34 -9.74
N TYR A 3 4.99 46.18 -9.27
CA TYR A 3 6.37 45.68 -9.26
C TYR A 3 6.22 44.15 -9.26
N GLY A 4 6.78 43.34 -10.14
CA GLY A 4 8.07 43.39 -10.81
C GLY A 4 8.64 41.97 -10.75
N VAL A 5 7.95 41.00 -11.36
CA VAL A 5 8.43 39.62 -11.47
C VAL A 5 8.76 39.37 -12.94
N LYS A 6 10.05 39.25 -13.25
CA LYS A 6 10.53 38.81 -14.56
C LYS A 6 9.98 37.40 -14.81
N ILE A 7 9.06 37.30 -15.76
CA ILE A 7 8.62 36.03 -16.32
C ILE A 7 9.77 35.55 -17.22
N ASP A 8 10.59 34.64 -16.72
CA ASP A 8 11.56 33.95 -17.55
C ASP A 8 10.79 33.02 -18.51
N ASN A 9 10.83 33.38 -19.79
CA ASN A 9 10.29 32.55 -20.86
C ASN A 9 11.05 31.21 -20.89
N TYR A 10 10.34 30.14 -20.56
CA TYR A 10 10.83 28.77 -20.65
C TYR A 10 11.35 28.46 -22.05
N LYS A 11 12.68 28.35 -22.20
CA LYS A 11 13.28 27.69 -23.36
C LYS A 11 13.06 26.18 -23.21
N ARG A 12 12.21 25.64 -24.09
CA ARG A 12 12.00 24.20 -24.26
C ARG A 12 13.36 23.55 -24.57
N ALA A 13 13.91 22.76 -23.64
CA ALA A 13 15.10 21.98 -23.88
C ALA A 13 14.80 20.95 -24.99
N LYS A 14 15.53 21.04 -26.11
CA LYS A 14 15.45 20.11 -27.25
C LYS A 14 16.19 18.78 -27.00
N ASP A 15 16.68 18.53 -25.79
CA ASP A 15 17.59 17.42 -25.50
C ASP A 15 16.91 16.05 -25.28
N SER A 16 15.58 15.97 -25.30
CA SER A 16 14.87 14.69 -25.11
C SER A 16 15.01 13.73 -26.30
N GLU A 17 15.37 14.20 -27.49
CA GLU A 17 15.66 13.34 -28.65
C GLU A 17 17.10 12.79 -28.64
N ASN A 18 18.08 13.57 -28.17
CA ASN A 18 19.49 13.14 -28.12
C ASN A 18 19.77 12.13 -27.00
N VAL A 19 19.08 12.23 -25.86
CA VAL A 19 19.19 11.23 -24.77
C VAL A 19 18.58 9.88 -25.17
N LYS A 20 17.47 9.89 -25.93
CA LYS A 20 16.83 8.66 -26.46
C LYS A 20 17.71 7.91 -27.46
N ASN A 21 18.50 8.61 -28.27
CA ASN A 21 19.40 7.98 -29.23
C ASN A 21 20.69 7.45 -28.59
N ASN A 22 21.28 8.17 -27.63
CA ASN A 22 22.50 7.68 -26.95
C ASN A 22 22.23 6.47 -26.03
N MET A 23 21.11 6.43 -25.30
CA MET A 23 20.74 5.25 -24.49
C MET A 23 20.44 4.00 -25.33
N LYS A 24 19.90 4.15 -26.55
CA LYS A 24 19.65 3.02 -27.45
C LYS A 24 20.94 2.42 -28.01
N ILE A 25 22.00 3.21 -28.18
CA ILE A 25 23.26 2.77 -28.79
C ILE A 25 24.18 2.10 -27.76
N GLU A 26 24.20 2.56 -26.50
CA GLU A 26 24.99 1.95 -25.43
C GLU A 26 24.40 0.62 -24.91
N ALA A 27 23.06 0.51 -24.82
CA ALA A 27 22.42 -0.72 -24.34
C ALA A 27 22.40 -1.86 -25.37
N SER A 28 22.44 -1.58 -26.68
CA SER A 28 22.36 -2.62 -27.72
C SER A 28 23.71 -3.29 -28.03
N SER A 29 24.80 -2.53 -27.93
CA SER A 29 26.15 -3.00 -28.29
C SER A 29 26.74 -3.91 -27.19
N ILE A 30 26.68 -3.49 -25.93
CA ILE A 30 27.13 -4.29 -24.77
C ILE A 30 26.34 -5.59 -24.65
N GLY A 31 25.02 -5.55 -24.91
CA GLY A 31 24.15 -6.73 -24.86
C GLY A 31 24.46 -7.81 -25.90
N LEU A 32 25.04 -7.45 -27.05
CA LEU A 32 25.44 -8.40 -28.09
C LEU A 32 26.85 -8.97 -27.89
N ILE A 33 27.74 -8.21 -27.25
CA ILE A 33 29.14 -8.61 -26.99
C ILE A 33 29.21 -9.72 -25.94
N MET A 34 28.40 -9.65 -24.88
CA MET A 34 28.50 -10.61 -23.77
C MET A 34 28.20 -12.08 -24.19
N PRO A 35 27.13 -12.37 -24.96
CA PRO A 35 26.90 -13.72 -25.49
C PRO A 35 27.99 -14.18 -26.47
N MET A 36 28.60 -13.26 -27.23
CA MET A 36 29.71 -13.57 -28.13
C MET A 36 30.96 -14.00 -27.34
N VAL A 37 31.32 -13.28 -26.28
CA VAL A 37 32.45 -13.64 -25.41
C VAL A 37 32.19 -14.96 -24.69
N ALA A 38 30.97 -15.17 -24.18
CA ALA A 38 30.59 -16.43 -23.54
C ALA A 38 30.69 -17.62 -24.52
N GLY A 39 30.21 -17.46 -25.75
CA GLY A 39 30.35 -18.46 -26.81
C GLY A 39 31.81 -18.78 -27.16
N LEU A 40 32.68 -17.77 -27.20
CA LEU A 40 34.12 -17.95 -27.43
C LEU A 40 34.79 -18.75 -26.32
N LEU A 41 34.52 -18.42 -25.05
CA LEU A 41 35.16 -19.11 -23.93
C LEU A 41 34.65 -20.55 -23.79
N ILE A 42 33.33 -20.76 -23.85
CA ILE A 42 32.73 -22.10 -23.66
C ILE A 42 33.16 -23.07 -24.77
N SER A 43 33.29 -22.60 -26.02
CA SER A 43 33.72 -23.46 -27.14
C SER A 43 35.19 -23.89 -27.06
N ARG A 44 36.03 -23.22 -26.27
CA ARG A 44 37.43 -23.60 -26.03
C ARG A 44 37.61 -24.70 -24.99
N VAL A 45 36.55 -25.04 -24.25
CA VAL A 45 36.59 -26.13 -23.27
C VAL A 45 36.61 -27.46 -24.01
N TYR A 46 37.68 -28.24 -23.81
CA TYR A 46 37.83 -29.58 -24.38
C TYR A 46 38.07 -30.60 -23.25
N LEU A 47 37.71 -31.84 -23.52
CA LEU A 47 37.94 -33.00 -22.66
C LEU A 47 39.03 -33.85 -23.31
N ASP A 48 40.13 -34.05 -22.60
CA ASP A 48 41.17 -35.01 -22.97
C ASP A 48 40.75 -36.38 -22.42
N MET A 49 40.42 -37.31 -23.31
CA MET A 49 39.93 -38.64 -22.94
C MET A 49 40.86 -39.66 -23.59
N THR A 50 41.80 -40.20 -22.82
CA THR A 50 42.74 -41.23 -23.27
C THR A 50 42.09 -42.62 -23.34
N PHE A 51 40.96 -42.74 -24.05
CA PHE A 51 40.32 -44.03 -24.37
C PHE A 51 40.23 -44.20 -25.90
N GLY A 52 41.25 -44.82 -26.49
CA GLY A 52 41.26 -45.19 -27.92
C GLY A 52 41.62 -44.05 -28.90
N VAL A 53 41.10 -44.12 -30.14
CA VAL A 53 41.42 -43.20 -31.26
C VAL A 53 40.77 -41.81 -31.13
N VAL A 54 39.82 -41.63 -30.21
CA VAL A 54 39.16 -40.34 -29.95
C VAL A 54 39.95 -39.60 -28.87
N GLN A 55 40.93 -38.79 -29.28
CA GLN A 55 41.88 -38.19 -28.35
C GLN A 55 41.32 -36.95 -27.62
N VAL A 56 40.60 -36.06 -28.30
CA VAL A 56 40.12 -34.79 -27.69
C VAL A 56 38.72 -34.43 -28.19
N LEU A 57 37.80 -34.15 -27.27
CA LEU A 57 36.39 -33.80 -27.56
C LEU A 57 36.03 -32.38 -27.09
N ALA A 58 35.25 -31.63 -27.87
CA ALA A 58 34.83 -30.26 -27.50
C ALA A 58 33.30 -30.02 -27.61
N PRO A 59 32.48 -30.67 -26.74
CA PRO A 59 31.01 -30.65 -26.84
C PRO A 59 30.35 -29.35 -26.37
N PHE A 60 31.03 -28.53 -25.55
CA PHE A 60 30.41 -27.41 -24.83
C PHE A 60 29.93 -26.27 -25.73
N GLY A 61 30.68 -25.93 -26.79
CA GLY A 61 30.29 -24.90 -27.75
C GLY A 61 29.01 -25.22 -28.51
N LEU A 62 28.84 -26.48 -28.93
CA LEU A 62 27.62 -26.96 -29.57
C LEU A 62 26.41 -26.90 -28.62
N ALA A 63 26.58 -27.32 -27.37
CA ALA A 63 25.53 -27.25 -26.36
C ALA A 63 25.07 -25.80 -26.10
N TYR A 64 26.01 -24.86 -26.02
CA TYR A 64 25.72 -23.43 -25.86
C TYR A 64 24.92 -22.86 -27.04
N LEU A 65 25.28 -23.22 -28.27
CA LEU A 65 24.53 -22.79 -29.46
C LEU A 65 23.10 -23.32 -29.47
N ILE A 66 22.87 -24.58 -29.09
CA ILE A 66 21.52 -25.13 -29.02
C ILE A 66 20.71 -24.40 -27.93
N ALA A 67 21.32 -24.09 -26.79
CA ALA A 67 20.67 -23.37 -25.69
C ALA A 67 20.25 -21.95 -26.07
N ILE A 68 21.13 -21.18 -26.72
CA ILE A 68 20.84 -19.78 -27.10
C ILE A 68 19.67 -19.68 -28.10
N THR A 69 19.41 -20.73 -28.89
CA THR A 69 18.29 -20.72 -29.84
C THR A 69 16.93 -20.52 -29.17
N ASN A 70 16.80 -20.94 -27.92
CA ASN A 70 15.54 -20.92 -27.16
C ASN A 70 15.31 -19.63 -26.37
N TYR A 71 16.34 -18.78 -26.29
CA TYR A 71 16.38 -17.51 -25.58
C TYR A 71 15.78 -16.39 -26.44
N GLU A 72 16.58 -15.62 -27.18
CA GLU A 72 16.09 -14.62 -28.13
C GLU A 72 16.84 -14.69 -29.48
N ARG A 73 16.11 -14.47 -30.58
CA ARG A 73 16.68 -14.55 -31.94
C ARG A 73 17.84 -13.58 -32.19
N LYS A 74 17.84 -12.43 -31.51
CA LYS A 74 18.84 -11.36 -31.71
C LYS A 74 20.26 -11.76 -31.27
N TYR A 75 20.40 -12.66 -30.30
CA TYR A 75 21.70 -13.09 -29.77
C TYR A 75 22.30 -14.31 -30.47
N ILE A 76 21.53 -14.98 -31.35
CA ILE A 76 21.97 -16.21 -32.01
C ILE A 76 23.19 -15.93 -32.90
N LEU A 77 23.16 -14.84 -33.67
CA LEU A 77 24.22 -14.51 -34.63
C LEU A 77 25.52 -14.05 -33.95
N SER A 78 25.42 -13.34 -32.81
CA SER A 78 26.60 -12.93 -32.05
C SER A 78 27.23 -14.12 -31.31
N SER A 79 26.39 -14.99 -30.73
CA SER A 79 26.83 -16.21 -30.05
C SER A 79 27.48 -17.21 -31.01
N SER A 80 26.95 -17.34 -32.23
CA SER A 80 27.53 -18.20 -33.26
C SER A 80 28.90 -17.75 -33.73
N LEU A 81 29.07 -16.44 -33.94
CA LEU A 81 30.37 -15.86 -34.27
C LEU A 81 31.40 -16.18 -33.18
N GLY A 82 31.00 -16.01 -31.89
CA GLY A 82 31.84 -16.36 -30.75
C GLY A 82 32.27 -17.83 -30.73
N VAL A 83 31.33 -18.75 -30.92
CA VAL A 83 31.60 -20.20 -30.93
C VAL A 83 32.49 -20.63 -32.10
N ILE A 84 32.27 -20.07 -33.30
CA ILE A 84 33.12 -20.36 -34.47
C ILE A 84 34.55 -19.88 -34.22
N VAL A 85 34.71 -18.65 -33.72
CA VAL A 85 36.04 -18.09 -33.38
C VAL A 85 36.71 -18.94 -32.30
N GLY A 86 35.99 -19.36 -31.26
CA GLY A 86 36.56 -20.21 -30.22
C GLY A 86 37.01 -21.57 -30.74
N TYR A 87 36.23 -22.24 -31.60
CA TYR A 87 36.68 -23.48 -32.25
C TYR A 87 37.90 -23.29 -33.16
N ILE A 88 38.03 -22.15 -33.84
CA ILE A 88 39.24 -21.82 -34.62
C ILE A 88 40.47 -21.73 -33.71
N THR A 89 40.35 -21.20 -32.49
CA THR A 89 41.49 -21.14 -31.55
C THR A 89 41.96 -22.50 -31.03
N LEU A 90 41.19 -23.58 -31.27
CA LEU A 90 41.58 -24.96 -30.95
C LEU A 90 42.31 -25.67 -32.11
N PHE A 91 42.70 -24.93 -33.14
CA PHE A 91 43.51 -25.43 -34.25
C PHE A 91 44.73 -26.21 -33.73
N ASN A 92 44.95 -27.40 -34.29
CA ASN A 92 46.04 -28.32 -33.96
C ASN A 92 45.97 -29.04 -32.59
N LYS A 93 45.02 -28.70 -31.70
CA LYS A 93 44.77 -29.43 -30.43
C LYS A 93 43.67 -30.48 -30.53
N VAL A 94 42.74 -30.30 -31.47
CA VAL A 94 41.62 -31.22 -31.70
C VAL A 94 41.68 -31.71 -33.15
N SER A 95 41.76 -33.02 -33.35
CA SER A 95 41.92 -33.64 -34.69
C SER A 95 40.73 -33.38 -35.64
N ASN A 96 39.53 -33.16 -35.09
CA ASN A 96 38.29 -32.96 -35.85
C ASN A 96 37.73 -31.52 -35.80
N PHE A 97 38.57 -30.49 -35.62
CA PHE A 97 38.09 -29.11 -35.40
C PHE A 97 37.21 -28.55 -36.54
N SER A 98 37.49 -28.91 -37.80
CA SER A 98 36.72 -28.51 -38.99
C SER A 98 35.29 -29.04 -38.97
N ALA A 99 35.07 -30.24 -38.42
CA ALA A 99 33.74 -30.82 -38.25
C ALA A 99 32.87 -29.94 -37.33
N TYR A 100 33.42 -29.50 -36.20
CA TYR A 100 32.71 -28.64 -35.25
C TYR A 100 32.34 -27.28 -35.85
N ILE A 101 33.20 -26.71 -36.70
CA ILE A 101 32.89 -25.46 -37.42
C ILE A 101 31.73 -25.68 -38.39
N ILE A 102 31.78 -26.71 -39.23
CA ILE A 102 30.71 -27.03 -40.20
C ILE A 102 29.38 -27.26 -39.46
N ILE A 103 29.38 -28.09 -38.41
CA ILE A 103 28.18 -28.38 -37.62
C ILE A 103 27.63 -27.10 -36.97
N SER A 104 28.50 -26.25 -36.39
CA SER A 104 28.08 -25.00 -35.78
C SER A 104 27.39 -24.07 -36.79
N THR A 105 27.89 -23.99 -38.03
CA THR A 105 27.24 -23.19 -39.09
C THR A 105 25.87 -23.76 -39.48
N ILE A 106 25.74 -25.08 -39.64
CA ILE A 106 24.47 -25.72 -39.99
C ILE A 106 23.43 -25.55 -38.88
N VAL A 107 23.83 -25.70 -37.60
CA VAL A 107 22.96 -25.45 -36.44
C VAL A 107 22.48 -24.00 -36.42
N THR A 108 23.31 -23.04 -36.82
CA THR A 108 22.92 -21.62 -36.88
C THR A 108 21.95 -21.29 -38.00
N ILE A 109 22.06 -21.99 -39.14
CA ILE A 109 21.11 -21.85 -40.25
C ILE A 109 19.73 -22.38 -39.83
N ILE A 110 19.70 -23.53 -39.15
CA ILE A 110 18.44 -24.14 -38.69
C ILE A 110 17.85 -23.37 -37.53
N SER A 111 18.67 -22.73 -36.69
CA SER A 111 18.15 -21.90 -35.62
C SER A 111 17.41 -20.65 -36.09
N MET A 112 17.70 -20.19 -37.32
CA MET A 112 17.00 -19.12 -38.03
C MET A 112 15.73 -19.57 -38.76
N SER A 113 15.47 -20.88 -38.86
CA SER A 113 14.28 -21.41 -39.53
C SER A 113 12.97 -21.11 -38.75
N LYS A 114 11.82 -21.20 -39.43
CA LYS A 114 10.49 -20.97 -38.84
C LYS A 114 9.94 -22.18 -38.05
N LEU A 115 10.77 -23.15 -37.68
CA LEU A 115 10.34 -24.35 -36.95
C LEU A 115 9.92 -24.03 -35.50
N ASN A 116 9.02 -24.86 -34.96
CA ASN A 116 8.65 -24.82 -33.54
C ASN A 116 9.87 -25.14 -32.65
N LYS A 117 9.92 -24.57 -31.43
CA LYS A 117 11.07 -24.72 -30.50
C LYS A 117 11.48 -26.18 -30.27
N LYS A 118 10.52 -27.08 -30.03
CA LYS A 118 10.78 -28.52 -29.85
C LYS A 118 11.37 -29.17 -31.11
N ALA A 119 10.81 -28.89 -32.28
CA ALA A 119 11.29 -29.44 -33.55
C ALA A 119 12.70 -28.97 -33.90
N ARG A 120 13.01 -27.69 -33.63
CA ARG A 120 14.34 -27.12 -33.83
C ARG A 120 15.40 -27.77 -32.93
N ASN A 121 15.08 -28.01 -31.66
CA ASN A 121 16.00 -28.70 -30.74
C ASN A 121 16.31 -30.12 -31.22
N ILE A 122 15.28 -30.89 -31.57
CA ILE A 122 15.43 -32.26 -32.10
C ILE A 122 16.28 -32.27 -33.37
N ALA A 123 15.99 -31.36 -34.32
CA ALA A 123 16.78 -31.23 -35.55
C ALA A 123 18.25 -30.89 -35.26
N SER A 124 18.52 -30.01 -34.28
CA SER A 124 19.89 -29.63 -33.90
C SER A 124 20.68 -30.81 -33.33
N PHE A 125 20.07 -31.65 -32.47
CA PHE A 125 20.71 -32.86 -31.95
C PHE A 125 20.99 -33.90 -33.05
N ILE A 126 20.04 -34.11 -33.96
CA ILE A 126 20.22 -35.02 -35.11
C ILE A 126 21.40 -34.56 -35.99
N ILE A 127 21.58 -33.25 -36.13
CA ILE A 127 22.65 -32.68 -36.95
C ILE A 127 24.01 -32.75 -36.29
N VAL A 128 24.08 -32.59 -34.97
CA VAL A 128 25.32 -32.86 -34.23
C VAL A 128 25.72 -34.33 -34.41
N PHE A 129 24.77 -35.25 -34.26
CA PHE A 129 25.01 -36.68 -34.43
C PHE A 129 25.44 -37.04 -35.86
N SER A 130 24.61 -36.71 -36.84
CA SER A 130 24.87 -37.04 -38.26
C SER A 130 26.09 -36.32 -38.81
N GLY A 131 26.32 -35.07 -38.42
CA GLY A 131 27.47 -34.28 -38.86
C GLY A 131 28.80 -34.87 -38.36
N LEU A 132 28.87 -35.30 -37.10
CA LEU A 132 30.07 -35.95 -36.56
C LEU A 132 30.29 -37.34 -37.17
N PHE A 133 29.21 -38.10 -37.39
CA PHE A 133 29.29 -39.42 -38.00
C PHE A 133 29.77 -39.35 -39.46
N VAL A 134 29.14 -38.51 -40.29
CA VAL A 134 29.49 -38.35 -41.71
C VAL A 134 30.90 -37.80 -41.86
N TYR A 135 31.27 -36.80 -41.06
CA TYR A 135 32.63 -36.26 -41.10
C TYR A 135 33.68 -37.32 -40.71
N GLY A 136 33.40 -38.09 -39.65
CA GLY A 136 34.27 -39.18 -39.20
C GLY A 136 34.50 -40.23 -40.28
N VAL A 137 33.45 -40.64 -41.01
CA VAL A 137 33.54 -41.64 -42.09
C VAL A 137 34.25 -41.10 -43.35
N LEU A 138 34.09 -39.82 -43.66
CA LEU A 138 34.69 -39.23 -44.88
C LEU A 138 36.16 -38.84 -44.73
N VAL A 139 36.55 -38.38 -43.53
CA VAL A 139 37.91 -37.85 -43.28
C VAL A 139 38.76 -38.81 -42.45
N GLY A 140 38.14 -39.61 -41.57
CA GLY A 140 38.83 -40.59 -40.75
C GLY A 140 39.09 -41.89 -41.51
N SER A 141 40.35 -42.30 -41.62
CA SER A 141 40.77 -43.58 -42.20
C SER A 141 40.57 -44.78 -41.25
N SER A 142 39.67 -44.66 -40.26
CA SER A 142 39.48 -45.60 -39.14
C SER A 142 38.12 -46.28 -39.14
N ASP A 143 37.98 -47.37 -38.36
CA ASP A 143 36.78 -48.21 -38.28
C ASP A 143 35.47 -47.42 -38.11
N ILE A 144 34.48 -47.72 -38.96
CA ILE A 144 33.14 -47.10 -38.95
C ILE A 144 32.48 -47.20 -37.57
N ILE A 145 32.67 -48.33 -36.89
CA ILE A 145 32.12 -48.59 -35.55
C ILE A 145 32.65 -47.56 -34.53
N LEU A 146 33.91 -47.16 -34.64
CA LEU A 146 34.54 -46.23 -33.72
C LEU A 146 34.02 -44.80 -33.88
N HIS A 147 33.77 -44.37 -35.12
CA HIS A 147 33.13 -43.08 -35.41
C HIS A 147 31.66 -43.06 -34.98
N LEU A 148 30.95 -44.18 -35.10
CA LEU A 148 29.59 -44.31 -34.56
C LEU A 148 29.58 -44.13 -33.04
N ILE A 149 30.46 -44.84 -32.32
CA ILE A 149 30.58 -44.73 -30.86
C ILE A 149 30.94 -43.29 -30.47
N GLY A 150 31.93 -42.67 -31.13
CA GLY A 150 32.32 -41.29 -30.87
C GLY A 150 31.18 -40.27 -31.08
N ALA A 151 30.40 -40.40 -32.15
CA ALA A 151 29.27 -39.52 -32.41
C ALA A 151 28.15 -39.69 -31.37
N ILE A 152 27.87 -40.92 -30.92
CA ILE A 152 26.92 -41.20 -29.84
C ILE A 152 27.41 -40.56 -28.53
N SER A 153 28.68 -40.79 -28.16
CA SER A 153 29.26 -40.26 -26.92
C SER A 153 29.23 -38.73 -26.86
N VAL A 154 29.60 -38.05 -27.94
CA VAL A 154 29.56 -36.57 -27.98
C VAL A 154 28.13 -36.06 -27.90
N THR A 155 27.20 -36.65 -28.64
CA THR A 155 25.79 -36.23 -28.61
C THR A 155 25.16 -36.47 -27.24
N ALA A 156 25.51 -37.57 -26.58
CA ALA A 156 25.08 -37.88 -25.22
C ALA A 156 25.61 -36.87 -24.20
N LEU A 157 26.85 -36.38 -24.35
CA LEU A 157 27.41 -35.32 -23.49
C LEU A 157 26.78 -33.95 -23.74
N VAL A 158 26.43 -33.62 -24.99
CA VAL A 158 25.82 -32.32 -25.34
C VAL A 158 24.45 -32.14 -24.69
N PHE A 159 23.67 -33.22 -24.50
CA PHE A 159 22.32 -33.15 -23.94
C PHE A 159 22.22 -32.59 -22.51
N PRO A 160 22.93 -33.13 -21.50
CA PRO A 160 22.91 -32.57 -20.14
C PRO A 160 23.50 -31.17 -20.08
N ILE A 161 24.58 -30.89 -20.83
CA ILE A 161 25.20 -29.56 -20.88
C ILE A 161 24.21 -28.53 -21.44
N TYR A 162 23.47 -28.88 -22.50
CA TYR A 162 22.42 -28.03 -23.06
C TYR A 162 21.36 -27.68 -22.00
N TYR A 163 20.91 -28.66 -21.21
CA TYR A 163 19.90 -28.41 -20.18
C TYR A 163 20.40 -27.42 -19.13
N VAL A 164 21.61 -27.64 -18.59
CA VAL A 164 22.23 -26.75 -17.59
C VAL A 164 22.38 -25.33 -18.14
N VAL A 165 22.96 -25.16 -19.33
CA VAL A 165 23.13 -23.83 -19.95
C VAL A 165 21.78 -23.16 -20.20
N SER A 166 20.77 -23.91 -20.68
CA SER A 166 19.44 -23.36 -20.93
C SER A 166 18.73 -22.92 -19.65
N TYR A 167 18.97 -23.61 -18.54
CA TYR A 167 18.42 -23.27 -17.23
C TYR A 167 19.11 -22.01 -16.68
N THR A 168 20.44 -21.93 -16.77
CA THR A 168 21.21 -20.75 -16.38
C THR A 168 20.82 -19.49 -17.17
N LEU A 169 20.62 -19.58 -18.48
CA LEU A 169 20.20 -18.42 -19.29
C LEU A 169 18.86 -17.84 -18.84
N LYS A 170 17.92 -18.68 -18.38
CA LYS A 170 16.66 -18.20 -17.78
C LYS A 170 16.90 -17.52 -16.44
N CYS A 171 17.75 -18.09 -15.60
CA CYS A 171 18.09 -17.51 -14.29
C CYS A 171 18.73 -16.12 -14.43
N ILE A 172 19.54 -15.91 -15.48
CA ILE A 172 20.18 -14.60 -15.74
C ILE A 172 19.15 -13.49 -16.04
N GLU A 173 18.01 -13.79 -16.65
CA GLU A 173 16.93 -12.81 -16.84
C GLU A 173 16.29 -12.37 -15.52
N GLU A 174 16.39 -13.22 -14.50
CA GLU A 174 15.81 -12.99 -13.19
C GLU A 174 16.80 -12.32 -12.22
N ILE A 175 18.05 -12.11 -12.64
CA ILE A 175 19.04 -11.29 -11.92
C ILE A 175 18.54 -9.83 -11.87
N ASN A 176 18.60 -9.21 -10.70
CA ASN A 176 17.95 -7.96 -10.29
C ASN A 176 16.43 -8.01 -10.13
N THR A 177 15.80 -9.17 -10.24
CA THR A 177 14.43 -9.34 -9.77
C THR A 177 14.43 -9.79 -8.30
N GLN A 178 13.33 -9.57 -7.59
CA GLN A 178 13.15 -10.07 -6.22
C GLN A 178 12.95 -11.61 -6.17
N HIS A 179 13.33 -12.33 -7.22
CA HIS A 179 13.26 -13.79 -7.28
C HIS A 179 14.20 -14.42 -6.23
N PHE A 180 13.74 -15.50 -5.59
CA PHE A 180 14.56 -16.27 -4.66
C PHE A 180 15.14 -17.44 -5.43
N PHE A 181 16.45 -17.40 -5.69
CA PHE A 181 17.12 -18.49 -6.40
C PHE A 181 17.04 -19.79 -5.59
N SER A 182 16.64 -20.86 -6.25
CA SER A 182 16.70 -22.21 -5.67
C SER A 182 18.14 -22.73 -5.65
N ILE A 183 18.42 -23.75 -4.84
CA ILE A 183 19.75 -24.38 -4.77
C ILE A 183 20.17 -24.88 -6.17
N ASP A 184 19.24 -25.47 -6.92
CA ASP A 184 19.49 -26.01 -8.27
C ASP A 184 19.87 -24.91 -9.28
N GLU A 185 19.27 -23.72 -9.16
CA GLU A 185 19.57 -22.56 -9.99
C GLU A 185 20.97 -22.03 -9.70
N ILE A 186 21.32 -21.95 -8.42
CA ILE A 186 22.64 -21.47 -8.02
C ILE A 186 23.74 -22.44 -8.48
N VAL A 187 23.53 -23.74 -8.33
CA VAL A 187 24.46 -24.77 -8.83
C VAL A 187 24.61 -24.68 -10.36
N SER A 188 23.53 -24.39 -11.09
CA SER A 188 23.57 -24.23 -12.55
C SER A 188 24.33 -22.97 -13.00
N ILE A 189 24.17 -21.85 -12.27
CA ILE A 189 24.95 -20.63 -12.49
C ILE A 189 26.43 -20.87 -12.19
N GLU A 190 26.73 -21.55 -11.08
CA GLU A 190 28.09 -21.92 -10.67
C GLU A 190 28.79 -22.74 -11.74
N LEU A 191 28.16 -23.81 -12.22
CA LEU A 191 28.70 -24.68 -13.27
C LEU A 191 28.97 -23.90 -14.56
N PHE A 192 28.07 -23.00 -14.95
CA PHE A 192 28.24 -22.15 -16.13
C PHE A 192 29.46 -21.21 -16.00
N ILE A 193 29.68 -20.61 -14.82
CA ILE A 193 30.85 -19.76 -14.57
C ILE A 193 32.14 -20.58 -14.58
N CYS A 194 32.15 -21.78 -14.01
CA CYS A 194 33.29 -22.69 -14.08
C CYS A 194 33.68 -23.01 -15.54
N LEU A 195 32.70 -23.25 -16.42
CA LEU A 195 32.95 -23.45 -17.86
C LEU A 195 33.57 -22.21 -18.53
N LEU A 196 33.12 -21.01 -18.18
CA LEU A 196 33.70 -19.76 -18.71
C LEU A 196 35.16 -19.58 -18.28
N ILE A 197 35.48 -19.87 -17.01
CA ILE A 197 36.83 -19.74 -16.45
C ILE A 197 37.79 -20.72 -17.12
N VAL A 198 37.40 -21.99 -17.28
CA VAL A 198 38.24 -22.99 -17.95
C VAL A 198 38.44 -22.64 -19.43
N GLY A 199 37.45 -22.00 -20.06
CA GLY A 199 37.50 -21.47 -21.44
C GLY A 199 38.56 -20.39 -21.71
N ILE A 200 39.15 -19.78 -20.67
CA ILE A 200 40.31 -18.88 -20.79
C ILE A 200 41.50 -19.61 -21.44
N GLY A 201 41.60 -20.93 -21.23
CA GLY A 201 42.60 -21.80 -21.85
C GLY A 201 43.99 -21.63 -21.24
N THR A 202 45.03 -21.89 -22.05
CA THR A 202 46.45 -21.89 -21.63
C THR A 202 47.11 -20.51 -21.74
N LEU A 203 46.38 -19.43 -21.45
CA LEU A 203 46.95 -18.09 -21.43
C LEU A 203 47.82 -17.94 -20.17
N SER A 204 49.14 -17.85 -20.36
CA SER A 204 50.11 -17.62 -19.30
C SER A 204 51.06 -16.47 -19.63
N ILE A 205 51.49 -15.73 -18.60
CA ILE A 205 52.57 -14.74 -18.67
C ILE A 205 53.63 -15.20 -17.68
N ASN A 206 54.88 -15.40 -18.13
CA ASN A 206 55.98 -15.93 -17.31
C ASN A 206 55.58 -17.20 -16.53
N ASP A 207 54.96 -18.17 -17.22
CA ASP A 207 54.43 -19.44 -16.67
C ASP A 207 53.31 -19.34 -15.64
N ILE A 208 52.88 -18.13 -15.26
CA ILE A 208 51.70 -17.91 -14.40
C ILE A 208 50.44 -17.96 -15.27
N SER A 209 49.54 -18.89 -14.97
CA SER A 209 48.29 -19.10 -15.70
C SER A 209 47.15 -18.24 -15.16
N PHE A 210 46.54 -17.44 -16.04
CA PHE A 210 45.38 -16.62 -15.67
C PHE A 210 44.16 -17.46 -15.29
N ARG A 211 44.04 -18.65 -15.88
CA ARG A 211 42.96 -19.60 -15.60
C ARG A 211 42.94 -20.02 -14.14
N ASN A 212 44.10 -20.39 -13.57
CA ASN A 212 44.17 -20.84 -12.18
C ASN A 212 43.93 -19.68 -11.20
N ILE A 213 44.45 -18.48 -11.50
CA ILE A 213 44.18 -17.28 -10.70
C ILE A 213 42.67 -16.98 -10.67
N ALA A 214 42.00 -17.01 -11.83
CA ALA A 214 40.56 -16.79 -11.92
C ALA A 214 39.75 -17.87 -11.19
N ALA A 215 40.19 -19.14 -11.26
CA ALA A 215 39.56 -20.24 -10.54
C ALA A 215 39.66 -20.07 -9.01
N ILE A 216 40.86 -19.73 -8.51
CA ILE A 216 41.10 -19.47 -7.08
C ILE A 216 40.27 -18.28 -6.60
N LEU A 217 40.25 -17.18 -7.37
CA LEU A 217 39.44 -16.00 -7.08
C LEU A 217 37.95 -16.35 -6.98
N PHE A 218 37.45 -17.17 -7.90
CA PHE A 218 36.05 -17.59 -7.93
C PHE A 218 35.68 -18.44 -6.70
N ILE A 219 36.51 -19.43 -6.36
CA ILE A 219 36.27 -20.31 -5.21
C ILE A 219 36.27 -19.50 -3.91
N ILE A 220 37.28 -18.66 -3.68
CA ILE A 220 37.35 -17.87 -2.44
C ILE A 220 36.25 -16.80 -2.36
N ALA A 221 35.86 -16.20 -3.49
CA ALA A 221 34.75 -15.27 -3.55
C ALA A 221 33.43 -15.94 -3.18
N LEU A 222 33.12 -17.11 -3.76
CA LEU A 222 31.90 -17.85 -3.43
C LEU A 222 31.91 -18.39 -2.00
N ALA A 223 33.06 -18.88 -1.51
CA ALA A 223 33.19 -19.31 -0.12
C ALA A 223 32.98 -18.16 0.89
N PHE A 224 33.31 -16.93 0.52
CA PHE A 224 33.07 -15.75 1.37
C PHE A 224 31.62 -15.22 1.28
N ILE A 225 31.01 -15.26 0.09
CA ILE A 225 29.64 -14.78 -0.15
C ILE A 225 28.59 -15.74 0.45
N SER A 226 28.82 -17.04 0.28
CA SER A 226 27.85 -18.11 0.47
C SER A 226 28.17 -19.00 1.68
N ASP A 227 27.32 -19.99 1.96
CA ASP A 227 27.54 -20.98 3.01
C ASP A 227 28.68 -21.95 2.69
N THR A 228 29.20 -22.60 3.74
CA THR A 228 30.27 -23.61 3.67
C THR A 228 30.01 -24.64 2.58
N ASN A 229 28.77 -25.10 2.43
CA ASN A 229 28.35 -26.09 1.44
C ASN A 229 28.55 -25.59 0.00
N MET A 230 28.26 -24.32 -0.26
CA MET A 230 28.43 -23.73 -1.60
C MET A 230 29.89 -23.43 -1.93
N GLY A 231 30.69 -23.01 -0.93
CA GLY A 231 32.14 -22.86 -1.10
C GLY A 231 32.83 -24.19 -1.44
N ALA A 232 32.44 -25.27 -0.76
CA ALA A 232 32.91 -26.62 -1.06
C ALA A 232 32.42 -27.11 -2.45
N GLY A 233 31.15 -26.85 -2.77
CA GLY A 233 30.55 -27.14 -4.08
C GLY A 233 31.35 -26.51 -5.23
N ALA A 234 31.59 -25.20 -5.15
CA ALA A 234 32.39 -24.44 -6.12
C ALA A 234 33.82 -24.99 -6.28
N GLY A 235 34.44 -25.40 -5.17
CA GLY A 235 35.75 -26.03 -5.19
C GLY A 235 35.75 -27.37 -5.93
N ILE A 236 34.76 -28.23 -5.68
CA ILE A 236 34.64 -29.54 -6.31
C ILE A 236 34.28 -29.41 -7.79
N THR A 237 33.30 -28.58 -8.15
CA THR A 237 32.88 -28.38 -9.54
C THR A 237 34.01 -27.80 -10.39
N MET A 238 34.71 -26.78 -9.87
CA MET A 238 35.91 -26.24 -10.51
C MET A 238 37.02 -27.27 -10.62
N GLY A 239 37.25 -28.07 -9.57
CA GLY A 239 38.25 -29.14 -9.56
C GLY A 239 37.98 -30.23 -10.60
N ILE A 240 36.72 -30.63 -10.79
CA ILE A 240 36.30 -31.58 -11.82
C ILE A 240 36.58 -31.01 -13.22
N ILE A 241 36.08 -29.80 -13.52
CA ILE A 241 36.17 -29.22 -14.86
C ILE A 241 37.63 -28.87 -15.21
N LEU A 242 38.40 -28.31 -14.27
CA LEU A 242 39.81 -28.04 -14.47
C LEU A 242 40.63 -29.33 -14.59
N GLY A 243 40.31 -30.34 -13.78
CA GLY A 243 40.96 -31.65 -13.79
C GLY A 243 40.81 -32.37 -15.13
N PHE A 244 39.65 -32.27 -15.79
CA PHE A 244 39.46 -32.78 -17.15
C PHE A 244 40.27 -32.01 -18.20
N ALA A 245 40.56 -30.73 -17.98
CA ALA A 245 41.31 -29.90 -18.93
C ALA A 245 42.83 -30.05 -18.77
N THR A 246 43.32 -30.48 -17.60
CA THR A 246 44.75 -30.65 -17.29
C THR A 246 45.21 -32.10 -17.21
N GLY A 247 44.28 -33.07 -17.15
CA GLY A 247 44.57 -34.51 -17.05
C GLY A 247 44.73 -35.02 -15.61
N ASN A 248 44.77 -34.14 -14.61
CA ASN A 248 44.97 -34.50 -13.20
C ASN A 248 43.69 -34.29 -12.38
N LEU A 249 42.70 -35.17 -12.60
CA LEU A 249 41.37 -35.07 -11.99
C LEU A 249 41.40 -35.19 -10.46
N MET A 250 42.10 -36.20 -9.94
CA MET A 250 42.11 -36.50 -8.50
C MET A 250 42.75 -35.37 -7.69
N GLU A 251 43.86 -34.82 -8.18
CA GLU A 251 44.60 -33.74 -7.52
C GLU A 251 43.79 -32.44 -7.49
N SER A 252 43.20 -32.06 -8.63
CA SER A 252 42.45 -30.81 -8.76
C SER A 252 41.21 -30.79 -7.85
N ILE A 253 40.49 -31.91 -7.76
CA ILE A 253 39.33 -32.04 -6.87
C ILE A 253 39.74 -31.93 -5.40
N ALA A 254 40.83 -32.61 -5.01
CA ALA A 254 41.31 -32.61 -3.63
C ALA A 254 41.75 -31.22 -3.18
N ILE A 255 42.54 -30.52 -4.01
CA ILE A 255 43.06 -29.19 -3.69
C ILE A 255 41.92 -28.17 -3.61
N TYR A 256 41.15 -27.99 -4.69
CA TYR A 256 40.15 -26.93 -4.74
C TYR A 256 38.94 -27.20 -3.84
N GLY A 257 38.52 -28.46 -3.69
CA GLY A 257 37.46 -28.85 -2.76
C GLY A 257 37.81 -28.56 -1.30
N ALA A 258 39.03 -28.95 -0.87
CA ALA A 258 39.50 -28.68 0.50
C ALA A 258 39.66 -27.18 0.76
N CYS A 259 40.20 -26.44 -0.22
CA CYS A 259 40.36 -24.98 -0.11
C CYS A 259 39.02 -24.25 -0.01
N GLY A 260 38.02 -24.62 -0.81
CA GLY A 260 36.69 -24.03 -0.78
C GLY A 260 35.96 -24.29 0.55
N LEU A 261 36.07 -25.51 1.09
CA LEU A 261 35.46 -25.89 2.36
C LEU A 261 36.07 -25.12 3.54
N VAL A 262 37.40 -25.11 3.67
CA VAL A 262 38.07 -24.44 4.80
C VAL A 262 37.92 -22.92 4.72
N ALA A 263 37.99 -22.34 3.52
CA ALA A 263 37.72 -20.91 3.33
C ALA A 263 36.28 -20.55 3.75
N GLY A 264 35.30 -21.41 3.46
CA GLY A 264 33.91 -21.22 3.86
C GLY A 264 33.71 -21.23 5.37
N ILE A 265 34.45 -22.07 6.11
CA ILE A 265 34.36 -22.14 7.59
C ILE A 265 34.81 -20.82 8.23
N PHE A 266 35.89 -20.22 7.72
CA PHE A 266 36.47 -19.00 8.30
C PHE A 266 35.85 -17.70 7.77
N ARG A 267 34.72 -17.76 7.06
CA ARG A 267 34.04 -16.58 6.47
C ARG A 267 33.65 -15.52 7.50
N GLU A 268 33.18 -15.95 8.67
CA GLU A 268 32.66 -15.06 9.72
C GLU A 268 33.76 -14.27 10.41
N SER A 269 34.99 -14.83 10.46
CA SER A 269 36.16 -14.15 11.00
C SER A 269 36.68 -13.02 10.10
N GLY A 270 36.19 -12.93 8.86
CA GLY A 270 36.45 -11.84 7.92
C GLY A 270 37.38 -12.18 6.76
N LYS A 271 37.55 -11.20 5.85
CA LYS A 271 38.29 -11.36 4.58
C LYS A 271 39.75 -11.78 4.74
N LEU A 272 40.44 -11.26 5.76
CA LEU A 272 41.85 -11.58 5.98
C LEU A 272 42.00 -13.05 6.38
N PHE A 273 41.16 -13.53 7.30
CA PHE A 273 41.22 -14.89 7.81
C PHE A 273 40.81 -15.92 6.76
N THR A 274 39.84 -15.61 5.90
CA THR A 274 39.48 -16.48 4.75
C THR A 274 40.62 -16.61 3.73
N ALA A 275 41.31 -15.50 3.42
CA ALA A 275 42.47 -15.54 2.53
C ALA A 275 43.64 -16.33 3.13
N LEU A 276 43.92 -16.16 4.43
CA LEU A 276 44.95 -16.91 5.12
C LEU A 276 44.62 -18.40 5.19
N SER A 277 43.38 -18.76 5.56
CA SER A 277 42.97 -20.16 5.67
C SER A 277 43.05 -20.88 4.32
N PHE A 278 42.65 -20.21 3.23
CA PHE A 278 42.77 -20.74 1.86
C PHE A 278 44.23 -21.04 1.48
N ASN A 279 45.16 -20.11 1.73
CA ASN A 279 46.57 -20.32 1.39
C ASN A 279 47.21 -21.42 2.26
N ILE A 280 46.90 -21.47 3.55
CA ILE A 280 47.44 -22.49 4.46
C ILE A 280 47.00 -23.89 4.01
N ILE A 281 45.70 -24.09 3.74
CA ILE A 281 45.22 -25.41 3.30
C ILE A 281 45.72 -25.77 1.90
N PHE A 282 45.85 -24.80 1.00
CA PHE A 282 46.44 -25.00 -0.32
C PHE A 282 47.87 -25.53 -0.23
N ILE A 283 48.70 -24.94 0.64
CA ILE A 283 50.08 -25.42 0.89
C ILE A 283 50.07 -26.84 1.46
N ILE A 284 49.25 -27.11 2.48
CA ILE A 284 49.21 -28.43 3.15
C ILE A 284 48.84 -29.52 2.15
N VAL A 285 47.79 -29.31 1.35
CA VAL A 285 47.31 -30.32 0.40
C VAL A 285 48.30 -30.52 -0.75
N THR A 286 48.85 -29.43 -1.31
CA THR A 286 49.83 -29.53 -2.42
C THR A 286 51.15 -30.19 -2.00
N LEU A 287 51.60 -29.96 -0.77
CA LEU A 287 52.79 -30.61 -0.20
C LEU A 287 52.55 -32.12 -0.01
N TYR A 288 51.36 -32.50 0.47
CA TYR A 288 50.99 -33.90 0.63
C TYR A 288 50.85 -34.65 -0.71
N SER A 289 50.32 -33.98 -1.74
CA SER A 289 50.20 -34.56 -3.09
C SER A 289 51.55 -34.68 -3.82
N GLY A 290 52.63 -34.08 -3.30
CA GLY A 290 53.96 -34.13 -3.93
C GLY A 290 54.10 -33.25 -5.19
N VAL A 291 53.11 -32.39 -5.48
CA VAL A 291 53.02 -31.54 -6.68
C VAL A 291 53.35 -30.07 -6.34
N PHE A 292 54.09 -29.84 -5.26
CA PHE A 292 54.43 -28.48 -4.85
C PHE A 292 55.33 -27.81 -5.89
N ASN A 293 54.76 -26.85 -6.62
CA ASN A 293 55.47 -26.02 -7.59
C ASN A 293 55.43 -24.56 -7.14
N ASN A 294 56.57 -23.87 -7.22
CA ASN A 294 56.70 -22.45 -6.85
C ASN A 294 55.72 -21.57 -7.65
N ILE A 295 55.42 -21.94 -8.90
CA ILE A 295 54.49 -21.20 -9.77
C ILE A 295 53.05 -21.30 -9.28
N SER A 296 52.57 -22.50 -8.92
CA SER A 296 51.21 -22.72 -8.41
C SER A 296 50.98 -22.00 -7.07
N PHE A 297 52.02 -21.85 -6.26
CA PHE A 297 51.96 -21.06 -5.02
C PHE A 297 51.84 -19.56 -5.30
N ILE A 298 52.57 -19.04 -6.28
CA ILE A 298 52.45 -17.64 -6.71
C ILE A 298 51.04 -17.36 -7.25
N GLU A 299 50.46 -18.28 -8.04
CA GLU A 299 49.08 -18.17 -8.52
C GLU A 299 48.06 -18.06 -7.37
N ALA A 300 48.23 -18.86 -6.30
CA ALA A 300 47.37 -18.80 -5.12
C ALA A 300 47.50 -17.48 -4.35
N LEU A 301 48.72 -16.98 -4.17
CA LEU A 301 48.96 -15.68 -3.53
C LEU A 301 48.37 -14.52 -4.35
N VAL A 302 48.52 -14.55 -5.67
CA VAL A 302 47.95 -13.52 -6.56
C VAL A 302 46.42 -13.57 -6.54
N GLY A 303 45.81 -14.77 -6.65
CA GLY A 303 44.36 -14.92 -6.59
C GLY A 303 43.75 -14.44 -5.28
N THR A 304 44.35 -14.82 -4.15
CA THR A 304 43.92 -14.36 -2.82
C THR A 304 44.23 -12.88 -2.57
N GLY A 305 45.31 -12.34 -3.13
CA GLY A 305 45.63 -10.92 -3.11
C GLY A 305 44.57 -10.08 -3.84
N ILE A 306 44.14 -10.52 -5.03
CA ILE A 306 43.06 -9.87 -5.79
C ILE A 306 41.75 -9.91 -4.99
N PHE A 307 41.43 -11.04 -4.34
CA PHE A 307 40.24 -11.15 -3.49
C PHE A 307 40.20 -10.09 -2.38
N LEU A 308 41.35 -9.80 -1.74
CA LEU A 308 41.45 -8.79 -0.69
C LEU A 308 41.27 -7.36 -1.21
N LEU A 309 41.75 -7.07 -2.42
CA LEU A 309 41.63 -5.73 -3.05
C LEU A 309 40.18 -5.36 -3.40
N ILE A 310 39.33 -6.35 -3.69
CA ILE A 310 37.92 -6.10 -4.04
C ILE A 310 37.16 -5.55 -2.81
N PRO A 311 36.51 -4.37 -2.89
CA PRO A 311 35.79 -3.76 -1.77
C PRO A 311 34.70 -4.65 -1.17
N LYS A 312 34.50 -4.58 0.16
CA LYS A 312 33.42 -5.32 0.86
C LYS A 312 32.01 -5.03 0.30
N LYS A 313 31.78 -3.81 -0.21
CA LYS A 313 30.50 -3.39 -0.80
C LYS A 313 30.06 -4.26 -1.98
N ILE A 314 31.00 -4.74 -2.81
CA ILE A 314 30.69 -5.56 -3.99
C ILE A 314 30.20 -6.95 -3.54
N TYR A 315 30.92 -7.58 -2.61
CA TYR A 315 30.51 -8.87 -2.03
C TYR A 315 29.15 -8.78 -1.32
N ASN A 316 28.89 -7.70 -0.59
CA ASN A 316 27.60 -7.52 0.08
C ASN A 316 26.44 -7.41 -0.93
N LYS A 317 26.63 -6.68 -2.04
CA LYS A 317 25.62 -6.58 -3.10
C LYS A 317 25.29 -7.94 -3.72
N ILE A 318 26.31 -8.74 -4.01
CA ILE A 318 26.14 -10.10 -4.55
C ILE A 318 25.51 -11.03 -3.51
N SER A 319 25.91 -10.92 -2.23
CA SER A 319 25.37 -11.74 -1.14
C SER A 319 23.89 -11.50 -0.88
N LEU A 320 23.40 -10.27 -1.08
CA LEU A 320 21.97 -9.93 -0.96
C LEU A 320 21.13 -10.58 -2.05
N GLU A 321 21.74 -10.94 -3.18
CA GLU A 321 21.05 -11.54 -4.32
C GLU A 321 21.05 -13.07 -4.26
N ILE A 322 22.15 -13.66 -3.76
CA ILE A 322 22.35 -15.12 -3.67
C ILE A 322 21.82 -15.70 -2.35
N ASN A 323 21.99 -15.00 -1.22
CA ASN A 323 21.64 -15.53 0.10
C ASN A 323 20.16 -15.23 0.42
N LYS A 324 19.34 -16.28 0.37
CA LYS A 324 17.89 -16.23 0.62
C LYS A 324 17.55 -15.63 1.98
N ASP A 325 18.29 -15.98 3.04
CA ASP A 325 17.96 -15.56 4.41
C ASP A 325 18.26 -14.07 4.64
N LYS A 326 19.37 -13.56 4.08
CA LYS A 326 19.68 -12.12 4.12
C LYS A 326 18.72 -11.30 3.26
N LYS A 327 18.27 -11.84 2.12
CA LYS A 327 17.27 -11.21 1.25
C LYS A 327 15.92 -11.13 1.96
N VAL A 328 15.48 -12.21 2.63
CA VAL A 328 14.25 -12.24 3.43
C VAL A 328 14.32 -11.23 4.58
N GLY A 329 15.42 -11.16 5.33
CA GLY A 329 15.57 -10.22 6.45
C GLY A 329 15.54 -8.74 6.05
N HIS A 330 16.19 -8.37 4.95
CA HIS A 330 16.17 -6.97 4.48
C HIS A 330 14.81 -6.55 3.93
N PHE A 331 14.15 -7.44 3.17
CA PHE A 331 12.81 -7.15 2.63
C PHE A 331 11.72 -7.24 3.70
N SER A 332 11.87 -8.08 4.73
CA SER A 332 10.92 -8.14 5.83
C SER A 332 10.97 -6.87 6.68
N GLU A 333 12.15 -6.35 7.04
CA GLU A 333 12.27 -5.11 7.83
C GLU A 333 11.65 -3.89 7.15
N VAL A 334 11.92 -3.69 5.85
CA VAL A 334 11.32 -2.58 5.08
C VAL A 334 9.81 -2.75 4.99
N ARG A 335 9.33 -3.98 4.72
CA ARG A 335 7.89 -4.28 4.70
C ARG A 335 7.24 -4.06 6.07
N PHE A 336 7.87 -4.48 7.16
CA PHE A 336 7.35 -4.28 8.51
C PHE A 336 7.27 -2.80 8.87
N ALA A 337 8.23 -1.97 8.44
CA ALA A 337 8.19 -0.53 8.65
C ALA A 337 7.00 0.11 7.91
N GLU A 338 6.80 -0.21 6.63
CA GLU A 338 5.70 0.35 5.83
C GLU A 338 4.32 -0.13 6.32
N ILE A 339 4.23 -1.39 6.75
CA ILE A 339 3.02 -1.97 7.35
C ILE A 339 2.70 -1.30 8.70
N LYS A 340 3.73 -1.03 9.51
CA LYS A 340 3.58 -0.33 10.79
C LYS A 340 3.11 1.11 10.59
N ASP A 341 3.60 1.79 9.56
CA ASP A 341 3.18 3.16 9.26
C ASP A 341 1.69 3.21 8.89
N GLU A 342 1.20 2.26 8.08
CA GLU A 342 -0.23 2.14 7.74
C GLU A 342 -1.12 1.92 8.97
N LEU A 343 -0.70 1.05 9.90
CA LEU A 343 -1.37 0.87 11.18
C LEU A 343 -1.39 2.14 12.02
N THR A 344 -0.25 2.82 12.08
CA THR A 344 -0.10 4.04 12.87
C THR A 344 -1.03 5.13 12.34
N GLU A 345 -1.20 5.21 11.02
CA GLU A 345 -2.14 6.13 10.38
C GLU A 345 -3.59 5.80 10.73
N ARG A 346 -4.03 4.53 10.59
CA ARG A 346 -5.39 4.12 10.99
C ARG A 346 -5.67 4.36 12.48
N LEU A 347 -4.69 4.14 13.36
CA LEU A 347 -4.81 4.44 14.80
C LEU A 347 -4.88 5.95 15.08
N LYS A 348 -4.19 6.76 14.28
CA LYS A 348 -4.25 8.22 14.39
C LYS A 348 -5.62 8.74 13.95
N ASP A 349 -6.15 8.22 12.83
CA ASP A 349 -7.50 8.49 12.34
C ASP A 349 -8.55 8.14 13.42
N PHE A 350 -8.41 7.00 14.09
CA PHE A 350 -9.25 6.62 15.23
C PHE A 350 -9.14 7.60 16.41
N THR A 351 -7.92 8.02 16.75
CA THR A 351 -7.67 8.97 17.84
C THR A 351 -8.31 10.33 17.53
N GLU A 352 -8.33 10.75 16.26
CA GLU A 352 -8.99 11.97 15.81
C GLU A 352 -10.50 11.90 16.06
N VAL A 353 -11.14 10.78 15.70
CA VAL A 353 -12.58 10.54 15.95
C VAL A 353 -12.93 10.66 17.43
N LEU A 354 -12.15 10.00 18.32
CA LEU A 354 -12.35 10.12 19.77
C LEU A 354 -12.15 11.55 20.27
N SER A 355 -11.16 12.28 19.73
CA SER A 355 -10.94 13.68 20.08
C SER A 355 -12.10 14.57 19.67
N ILE A 356 -12.76 14.31 18.54
CA ILE A 356 -13.90 15.08 18.06
C ILE A 356 -15.09 14.84 18.99
N MET A 357 -15.40 13.60 19.31
CA MET A 357 -16.44 13.30 20.32
C MET A 357 -16.19 14.00 21.66
N GLY A 358 -14.95 13.94 22.17
CA GLY A 358 -14.58 14.61 23.42
C GLY A 358 -14.72 16.13 23.36
N LYS A 359 -14.43 16.76 22.21
CA LYS A 359 -14.64 18.20 21.99
C LYS A 359 -16.13 18.52 21.88
N SER A 360 -16.90 17.74 21.12
CA SER A 360 -18.34 17.92 20.96
C SER A 360 -19.07 17.86 22.30
N LEU A 361 -18.73 16.89 23.15
CA LEU A 361 -19.26 16.80 24.52
C LEU A 361 -18.92 18.03 25.37
N ASN A 362 -17.68 18.52 25.32
CA ASN A 362 -17.28 19.71 26.08
C ASN A 362 -17.96 20.99 25.57
N ASN A 363 -18.12 21.14 24.26
CA ASN A 363 -18.77 22.29 23.64
C ASN A 363 -20.26 22.34 24.01
N LEU A 364 -20.92 21.18 24.15
CA LEU A 364 -22.32 21.09 24.57
C LEU A 364 -22.55 21.37 26.07
N VAL A 365 -21.50 21.27 26.91
CA VAL A 365 -21.54 21.49 28.38
C VAL A 365 -21.26 22.94 28.79
N GLY A 366 -20.89 23.81 27.83
CA GLY A 366 -20.34 25.15 28.08
C GLY A 366 -21.20 26.08 28.95
N ASN A 367 -22.52 25.88 29.03
CA ASN A 367 -23.44 26.80 29.71
C ASN A 367 -23.82 26.40 31.16
N ASP A 368 -23.59 25.16 31.61
CA ASP A 368 -24.14 24.69 32.92
C ASP A 368 -23.20 24.84 34.12
N LYS A 369 -21.92 25.16 33.89
CA LYS A 369 -20.93 25.29 34.98
C LYS A 369 -21.23 26.46 35.94
N LEU A 370 -22.09 27.40 35.55
CA LEU A 370 -22.53 28.51 36.40
C LEU A 370 -23.69 28.16 37.34
N ALA A 371 -24.42 27.06 37.11
CA ALA A 371 -25.62 26.70 37.89
C ALA A 371 -25.31 25.89 39.18
N ILE A 372 -24.15 25.23 39.27
CA ILE A 372 -23.94 24.17 40.28
C ILE A 372 -23.28 24.67 41.59
N LYS A 373 -22.70 25.87 41.65
CA LYS A 373 -21.85 26.28 42.80
C LYS A 373 -22.57 26.92 44.00
N ASN A 374 -23.88 27.22 43.92
CA ASN A 374 -24.66 27.87 44.99
C ASN A 374 -25.89 27.07 45.49
N LYS A 375 -25.83 25.72 45.47
CA LYS A 375 -26.98 24.82 45.74
C LYS A 375 -27.73 25.08 47.06
N GLY A 376 -27.01 25.16 48.18
CA GLY A 376 -27.64 25.35 49.51
C GLY A 376 -28.13 26.77 49.75
N ASN A 377 -27.31 27.76 49.38
CA ASN A 377 -27.63 29.18 49.59
C ASN A 377 -28.83 29.60 48.74
N ALA A 378 -28.90 29.18 47.47
CA ALA A 378 -29.99 29.55 46.58
C ALA A 378 -31.34 28.99 47.05
N LEU A 379 -31.38 27.77 47.61
CA LEU A 379 -32.62 27.20 48.16
C LEU A 379 -33.08 27.95 49.41
N VAL A 380 -32.15 28.30 50.31
CA VAL A 380 -32.46 29.08 51.51
C VAL A 380 -32.91 30.50 51.17
N GLU A 381 -32.26 31.16 50.21
CA GLU A 381 -32.65 32.48 49.71
C GLU A 381 -34.02 32.44 49.02
N ASN A 382 -34.28 31.48 48.14
CA ASN A 382 -35.57 31.34 47.45
C ASN A 382 -36.71 31.08 48.45
N LEU A 383 -36.49 30.17 49.41
CA LEU A 383 -37.46 29.87 50.45
C LEU A 383 -37.70 31.10 51.34
N SER A 384 -36.64 31.83 51.71
CA SER A 384 -36.73 33.08 52.47
C SER A 384 -37.55 34.13 51.73
N ASP A 385 -37.28 34.36 50.44
CA ASP A 385 -37.95 35.40 49.67
C ASP A 385 -39.44 35.10 49.49
N ARG A 386 -39.83 33.82 49.31
CA ARG A 386 -41.25 33.46 49.19
C ARG A 386 -42.03 33.54 50.50
N THR A 387 -41.36 33.37 51.64
CA THR A 387 -42.05 33.20 52.95
C THR A 387 -41.87 34.38 53.89
N CYS A 388 -40.70 35.00 53.87
CA CYS A 388 -40.26 36.02 54.81
C CYS A 388 -40.35 37.45 54.25
N SER A 389 -40.53 37.63 52.94
CA SER A 389 -40.59 38.96 52.29
C SER A 389 -41.64 39.88 52.92
N ASP A 390 -42.86 39.37 53.08
CA ASP A 390 -44.01 40.04 53.70
C ASP A 390 -44.22 39.64 55.18
N CYS A 391 -43.14 39.36 55.92
CA CYS A 391 -43.20 38.93 57.32
C CYS A 391 -42.76 40.03 58.28
N ASP A 392 -43.57 40.33 59.29
CA ASP A 392 -43.27 41.37 60.29
C ASP A 392 -41.98 41.08 61.08
N MET A 393 -41.62 39.80 61.22
CA MET A 393 -40.41 39.36 61.94
C MET A 393 -39.14 39.31 61.07
N ARG A 394 -39.21 39.70 59.79
CA ARG A 394 -38.09 39.61 58.82
C ARG A 394 -36.83 40.33 59.31
N TYR A 395 -36.96 41.52 59.88
CA TYR A 395 -35.82 42.30 60.37
C TYR A 395 -35.07 41.57 61.49
N MET A 396 -35.79 40.96 62.43
CA MET A 396 -35.16 40.20 63.52
C MET A 396 -34.46 38.94 63.00
N CYS A 397 -35.12 38.15 62.15
CA CYS A 397 -34.57 36.89 61.63
C CYS A 397 -33.37 37.09 60.68
N TRP A 398 -33.47 38.00 59.71
CA TRP A 398 -32.49 38.12 58.63
C TRP A 398 -31.47 39.26 58.80
N LYS A 399 -31.71 40.27 59.67
CA LYS A 399 -30.70 41.32 59.96
C LYS A 399 -29.98 41.11 61.28
N ARG A 400 -30.67 40.68 62.34
CA ARG A 400 -30.10 40.56 63.69
C ARG A 400 -29.59 39.14 64.00
N GLU A 401 -30.31 38.12 63.56
CA GLU A 401 -30.02 36.70 63.85
C GLU A 401 -29.81 35.86 62.57
N LEU A 402 -29.11 36.44 61.58
CA LEU A 402 -28.93 35.84 60.25
C LEU A 402 -28.35 34.42 60.31
N HIS A 403 -27.29 34.19 61.07
CA HIS A 403 -26.63 32.88 61.13
C HIS A 403 -27.51 31.78 61.73
N GLN A 404 -28.26 32.09 62.79
CA GLN A 404 -29.17 31.12 63.43
C GLN A 404 -30.34 30.80 62.51
N THR A 405 -30.97 31.82 61.93
CA THR A 405 -32.07 31.64 60.98
C THR A 405 -31.64 30.84 59.75
N TYR A 406 -30.47 31.13 59.20
CA TYR A 406 -29.92 30.42 58.05
C TYR A 406 -29.67 28.93 58.33
N ASN A 407 -29.07 28.61 59.49
CA ASN A 407 -28.85 27.23 59.90
C ASN A 407 -30.17 26.50 60.15
N ALA A 408 -31.15 27.17 60.76
CA ALA A 408 -32.46 26.57 60.99
C ALA A 408 -33.24 26.33 59.68
N PHE A 409 -33.14 27.22 58.69
CA PHE A 409 -33.68 26.98 57.35
C PHE A 409 -32.96 25.83 56.64
N SER A 410 -31.64 25.74 56.78
CA SER A 410 -30.84 24.65 56.23
C SER A 410 -31.20 23.31 56.88
N ASP A 411 -31.40 23.28 58.19
CA ASP A 411 -31.85 22.11 58.94
C ASP A 411 -33.27 21.70 58.56
N LEU A 412 -34.17 22.66 58.31
CA LEU A 412 -35.53 22.39 57.85
C LEU A 412 -35.53 21.69 56.49
N ILE A 413 -34.73 22.19 55.54
CA ILE A 413 -34.58 21.58 54.21
C ILE A 413 -34.01 20.16 54.35
N ARG A 414 -32.96 19.98 55.17
CA ARG A 414 -32.35 18.66 55.41
C ARG A 414 -33.29 17.66 56.09
N ASN A 415 -34.16 18.13 57.00
CA ASN A 415 -35.15 17.27 57.65
C ASN A 415 -36.26 16.83 56.68
N TYR A 416 -36.62 17.72 55.75
CA TYR A 416 -37.55 17.39 54.67
C TYR A 416 -36.94 16.36 53.70
N GLU A 417 -35.68 16.55 53.27
CA GLU A 417 -34.96 15.59 52.40
C GLU A 417 -34.87 14.18 53.02
N ASN A 418 -34.67 14.08 54.34
CA ASN A 418 -34.55 12.81 55.04
C ASN A 418 -35.91 12.17 55.45
N ASN A 419 -37.04 12.71 54.97
CA ASN A 419 -38.40 12.28 55.34
C ASN A 419 -38.65 12.23 56.87
N SER A 420 -37.92 13.02 57.66
CA SER A 420 -38.06 13.00 59.12
C SER A 420 -39.23 13.86 59.61
N GLY A 421 -39.73 14.78 58.78
CA GLY A 421 -40.86 15.66 59.08
C GLY A 421 -40.63 16.59 60.29
N ALA A 422 -39.42 16.62 60.84
CA ALA A 422 -39.10 17.33 62.07
C ALA A 422 -38.88 18.82 61.79
N PHE A 423 -39.74 19.66 62.35
CA PHE A 423 -39.58 21.11 62.24
C PHE A 423 -38.49 21.59 63.22
N PRO A 424 -37.50 22.39 62.80
CA PRO A 424 -36.45 22.84 63.69
C PRO A 424 -36.99 23.66 64.86
N HIS A 425 -36.55 23.31 66.07
CA HIS A 425 -37.04 23.90 67.32
C HIS A 425 -36.81 25.42 67.41
N GLU A 426 -35.78 25.95 66.75
CA GLU A 426 -35.55 27.40 66.66
C GLU A 426 -36.62 28.12 65.84
N LEU A 427 -37.08 27.51 64.74
CA LEU A 427 -38.17 28.04 63.93
C LEU A 427 -39.51 27.83 64.63
N GLU A 428 -39.67 26.76 65.40
CA GLU A 428 -40.93 26.47 66.11
C GLU A 428 -41.27 27.54 67.15
N LYS A 429 -40.25 28.11 67.80
CA LYS A 429 -40.43 29.17 68.80
C LYS A 429 -40.68 30.56 68.20
N LYS A 430 -40.24 30.79 66.96
CA LYS A 430 -40.09 32.16 66.40
C LYS A 430 -40.92 32.39 65.13
N CYS A 431 -41.18 31.36 64.33
CA CYS A 431 -41.82 31.51 63.02
C CYS A 431 -43.34 31.63 63.15
N ILE A 432 -43.87 32.82 62.84
CA ILE A 432 -45.31 33.10 62.82
C ILE A 432 -46.02 32.54 61.57
N LYS A 433 -45.26 32.21 60.51
CA LYS A 433 -45.78 31.67 59.23
C LYS A 433 -45.41 30.18 59.04
N LYS A 434 -45.49 29.36 60.10
CA LYS A 434 -45.09 27.94 60.08
C LYS A 434 -45.71 27.16 58.90
N TYR A 435 -47.04 27.23 58.73
CA TYR A 435 -47.73 26.49 57.67
C TYR A 435 -47.35 26.96 56.26
N ALA A 436 -47.20 28.27 56.04
CA ALA A 436 -46.79 28.81 54.74
C ALA A 436 -45.32 28.47 54.43
N LEU A 437 -44.45 28.39 55.44
CA LEU A 437 -43.06 27.99 55.28
C LEU A 437 -42.94 26.52 54.84
N VAL A 438 -43.68 25.62 55.49
CA VAL A 438 -43.69 24.19 55.12
C VAL A 438 -44.28 23.99 53.72
N LYS A 439 -45.41 24.63 53.40
CA LYS A 439 -46.03 24.51 52.07
C LYS A 439 -45.12 25.03 50.95
N ASN A 440 -44.51 26.20 51.12
CA ASN A 440 -43.58 26.72 50.11
C ASN A 440 -42.31 25.86 50.00
N LEU A 441 -41.87 25.24 51.10
CA LEU A 441 -40.79 24.26 51.05
C LEU A 441 -41.20 23.03 50.25
N GLU A 442 -42.39 22.48 50.46
CA GLU A 442 -42.92 21.36 49.67
C GLU A 442 -42.97 21.72 48.18
N ASP A 443 -43.50 22.89 47.82
CA ASP A 443 -43.58 23.34 46.42
C ASP A 443 -42.19 23.51 45.78
N ILE A 444 -41.24 24.12 46.50
CA ILE A 444 -39.85 24.28 46.03
C ILE A 444 -39.17 22.91 45.91
N MET A 445 -39.35 22.03 46.90
CA MET A 445 -38.72 20.71 46.92
C MET A 445 -39.31 19.77 45.88
N ASN A 446 -40.61 19.86 45.57
CA ASN A 446 -41.23 19.09 44.49
C ASN A 446 -40.67 19.49 43.12
N ILE A 447 -40.56 20.80 42.85
CA ILE A 447 -39.90 21.31 41.63
C ILE A 447 -38.43 20.88 41.60
N TYR A 448 -37.74 20.96 42.75
CA TYR A 448 -36.34 20.56 42.86
C TYR A 448 -36.13 19.05 42.68
N MET A 449 -37.00 18.18 43.22
CA MET A 449 -36.92 16.73 43.03
C MET A 449 -37.14 16.33 41.57
N VAL A 450 -38.05 17.00 40.86
CA VAL A 450 -38.22 16.84 39.40
C VAL A 450 -36.94 17.25 38.65
N ASN A 451 -36.22 18.26 39.13
CA ASN A 451 -34.93 18.66 38.55
C ASN A 451 -33.76 17.76 39.00
N GLU A 452 -33.89 17.03 40.11
CA GLU A 452 -32.86 16.10 40.59
C GLU A 452 -32.96 14.73 39.90
N THR A 453 -34.15 14.28 39.48
CA THR A 453 -34.31 13.12 38.59
C THR A 453 -33.65 13.36 37.22
N LEU A 454 -33.57 14.61 36.74
CA LEU A 454 -32.76 14.97 35.56
C LEU A 454 -31.26 14.70 35.77
N LYS A 455 -30.73 14.76 37.01
CA LYS A 455 -29.33 14.40 37.28
C LYS A 455 -29.08 12.88 37.23
N SER A 456 -30.09 12.05 37.47
CA SER A 456 -30.00 10.59 37.23
C SER A 456 -29.74 10.29 35.75
N ARG A 457 -30.31 11.11 34.84
CA ARG A 457 -30.07 11.01 33.40
C ARG A 457 -28.64 11.33 32.97
N LEU A 458 -27.88 12.11 33.75
CA LEU A 458 -26.43 12.24 33.53
C LEU A 458 -25.68 10.94 33.82
N GLY A 459 -26.18 10.11 34.75
CA GLY A 459 -25.69 8.76 34.99
C GLY A 459 -26.00 7.83 33.81
N GLU A 460 -27.18 7.96 33.21
CA GLU A 460 -27.59 7.23 31.99
C GLU A 460 -26.77 7.69 30.77
N GLY A 461 -26.59 9.00 30.57
CA GLY A 461 -25.73 9.55 29.51
C GLY A 461 -24.28 9.08 29.63
N ARG A 462 -23.74 8.97 30.85
CA ARG A 462 -22.42 8.35 31.08
C ARG A 462 -22.40 6.85 30.73
N LYS A 463 -23.48 6.13 31.02
CA LYS A 463 -23.61 4.70 30.70
C LYS A 463 -23.71 4.47 29.18
N ILE A 464 -24.46 5.32 28.48
CA ILE A 464 -24.57 5.37 27.02
C ILE A 464 -23.19 5.67 26.42
N LEU A 465 -22.53 6.75 26.84
CA LEU A 465 -21.16 7.07 26.42
C LEU A 465 -20.17 5.92 26.65
N SER A 466 -20.24 5.27 27.82
CA SER A 466 -19.42 4.10 28.12
C SER A 466 -19.68 2.94 27.17
N ASN A 467 -20.94 2.68 26.81
CA ASN A 467 -21.31 1.66 25.83
C ASN A 467 -20.78 2.02 24.43
N HIS A 468 -20.84 3.28 24.02
CA HIS A 468 -20.31 3.70 22.71
C HIS A 468 -18.77 3.62 22.64
N ILE A 469 -18.05 4.00 23.70
CA ILE A 469 -16.60 3.78 23.78
C ILE A 469 -16.26 2.29 23.70
N ASN A 470 -17.06 1.43 24.34
CA ASN A 470 -16.91 -0.02 24.21
C ASN A 470 -17.20 -0.52 22.79
N ASN A 471 -18.23 -0.02 22.11
CA ASN A 471 -18.51 -0.41 20.72
C ASN A 471 -17.40 0.07 19.77
N MET A 472 -16.81 1.23 20.01
CA MET A 472 -15.64 1.70 19.26
C MET A 472 -14.38 0.88 19.53
N SER A 473 -14.22 0.36 20.75
CA SER A 473 -13.09 -0.54 21.06
C SER A 473 -13.21 -1.89 20.36
N VAL A 474 -14.44 -2.33 20.03
CA VAL A 474 -14.66 -3.47 19.12
C VAL A 474 -14.10 -3.13 17.74
N THR A 475 -14.33 -1.93 17.19
CA THR A 475 -13.74 -1.56 15.89
C THR A 475 -12.21 -1.46 15.94
N ILE A 476 -11.61 -1.06 17.07
CA ILE A 476 -10.15 -1.17 17.24
C ILE A 476 -9.73 -2.64 17.17
N SER A 477 -10.47 -3.53 17.83
CA SER A 477 -10.21 -4.96 17.82
C SER A 477 -10.35 -5.52 16.39
N GLU A 478 -11.35 -5.07 15.63
CA GLU A 478 -11.50 -5.41 14.21
C GLU A 478 -10.35 -4.87 13.36
N ILE A 479 -9.86 -3.64 13.58
CA ILE A 479 -8.67 -3.10 12.89
C ILE A 479 -7.43 -3.96 13.20
N VAL A 480 -7.29 -4.41 14.45
CA VAL A 480 -6.18 -5.26 14.90
C VAL A 480 -6.33 -6.69 14.37
N ASP A 481 -7.54 -7.24 14.31
CA ASP A 481 -7.84 -8.58 13.80
C ASP A 481 -7.72 -8.64 12.27
N GLU A 482 -8.18 -7.61 11.55
CA GLU A 482 -7.96 -7.41 10.12
C GLU A 482 -6.46 -7.30 9.81
N PHE A 483 -5.69 -6.73 10.74
CA PHE A 483 -4.24 -6.70 10.62
C PHE A 483 -3.58 -8.05 10.95
N GLY A 484 -4.10 -8.76 11.96
CA GLY A 484 -3.65 -10.09 12.36
C GLY A 484 -3.93 -11.16 11.31
N ASN A 485 -5.04 -11.03 10.60
CA ASN A 485 -5.37 -11.77 9.40
C ASN A 485 -4.60 -11.19 8.21
N GLU A 486 -3.30 -11.48 8.17
CA GLU A 486 -2.36 -11.22 7.08
C GLU A 486 -2.94 -10.37 5.94
N LEU A 487 -2.69 -9.04 5.96
CA LEU A 487 -2.74 -8.16 4.79
C LEU A 487 -2.48 -9.03 3.55
N HIS A 488 -3.50 -9.31 2.73
CA HIS A 488 -3.36 -10.26 1.63
C HIS A 488 -2.44 -9.64 0.58
N LEU A 489 -1.13 -9.81 0.80
CA LEU A 489 -0.07 -9.22 0.00
C LEU A 489 -0.12 -9.89 -1.36
N CYS A 490 -0.37 -9.09 -2.39
CA CYS A 490 -0.43 -9.55 -3.77
C CYS A 490 0.98 -9.67 -4.34
N THR A 491 1.78 -10.59 -3.81
CA THR A 491 3.21 -10.72 -4.16
C THR A 491 3.44 -11.05 -5.63
N ASP A 492 2.51 -11.74 -6.29
CA ASP A 492 2.60 -12.02 -7.72
C ASP A 492 2.36 -10.78 -8.57
N VAL A 493 1.39 -9.94 -8.18
CA VAL A 493 1.10 -8.65 -8.81
C VAL A 493 2.27 -7.69 -8.61
N GLU A 494 2.82 -7.65 -7.38
CA GLU A 494 4.01 -6.87 -7.03
C GLU A 494 5.21 -7.24 -7.93
N LYS A 495 5.50 -8.53 -8.11
CA LYS A 495 6.59 -9.01 -9.00
C LYS A 495 6.35 -8.60 -10.45
N SER A 496 5.12 -8.74 -10.95
CA SER A 496 4.77 -8.37 -12.32
C SER A 496 4.98 -6.88 -12.59
N ILE A 497 4.51 -6.02 -11.67
CA ILE A 497 4.69 -4.57 -11.76
C ILE A 497 6.17 -4.20 -11.71
N LYS A 498 6.95 -4.77 -10.79
CA LYS A 498 8.39 -4.51 -10.70
C LYS A 498 9.11 -4.85 -12.00
N LYS A 499 8.81 -6.01 -12.59
CA LYS A 499 9.38 -6.43 -13.89
C LYS A 499 9.00 -5.45 -15.02
N SER A 500 7.75 -5.00 -15.04
CA SER A 500 7.26 -4.04 -16.03
C SER A 500 7.96 -2.68 -15.89
N LEU A 501 8.05 -2.13 -14.67
CA LEU A 501 8.71 -0.86 -14.40
C LEU A 501 10.20 -0.87 -14.79
N LEU A 502 10.92 -1.95 -14.46
CA LEU A 502 12.33 -2.12 -14.85
C LEU A 502 12.50 -2.21 -16.37
N LYS A 503 11.59 -2.89 -17.08
CA LYS A 503 11.59 -2.98 -18.55
C LYS A 503 11.47 -1.59 -19.20
N TYR A 504 10.75 -0.67 -18.57
CA TYR A 504 10.61 0.72 -19.01
C TYR A 504 11.70 1.65 -18.44
N GLY A 505 12.65 1.15 -17.66
CA GLY A 505 13.77 1.92 -17.11
C GLY A 505 13.39 2.84 -15.95
N ILE A 506 12.31 2.54 -15.23
CA ILE A 506 11.83 3.34 -14.10
C ILE A 506 12.45 2.79 -12.81
N ASN A 507 13.29 3.60 -12.17
CA ASN A 507 13.78 3.32 -10.83
C ASN A 507 12.70 3.60 -9.79
N PHE A 508 12.54 2.68 -8.84
CA PHE A 508 11.62 2.82 -7.72
C PHE A 508 12.35 2.45 -6.43
N GLY A 509 11.96 3.10 -5.33
CA GLY A 509 12.49 2.83 -3.99
C GLY A 509 11.81 1.60 -3.41
N SER A 510 10.64 1.80 -2.82
CA SER A 510 9.76 0.73 -2.34
C SER A 510 8.50 0.60 -3.21
N LEU A 511 7.97 -0.61 -3.28
CA LEU A 511 6.71 -0.92 -3.95
C LEU A 511 6.05 -2.09 -3.22
N ILE A 512 4.87 -1.84 -2.69
CA ILE A 512 4.00 -2.81 -2.00
C ILE A 512 2.65 -2.87 -2.71
N CYS A 513 2.14 -4.08 -2.92
CA CYS A 513 0.79 -4.33 -3.40
C CYS A 513 -0.01 -5.12 -2.36
N TYR A 514 -1.20 -4.64 -2.03
CA TYR A 514 -2.10 -5.30 -1.08
C TYR A 514 -3.56 -5.17 -1.54
N ASN A 515 -4.41 -6.05 -1.03
CA ASN A 515 -5.84 -5.91 -1.20
C ASN A 515 -6.44 -5.09 -0.05
N ASP A 516 -7.33 -4.19 -0.40
CA ASP A 516 -8.19 -3.49 0.54
C ASP A 516 -9.29 -4.42 1.09
N LYS A 517 -10.06 -3.95 2.09
CA LYS A 517 -11.20 -4.68 2.71
C LYS A 517 -12.15 -5.33 1.69
N ASN A 518 -12.37 -4.65 0.57
CA ASN A 518 -13.28 -5.09 -0.49
C ASN A 518 -12.60 -5.96 -1.57
N GLY A 519 -11.37 -6.44 -1.33
CA GLY A 519 -10.60 -7.25 -2.29
C GLY A 519 -10.04 -6.47 -3.49
N ARG A 520 -10.01 -5.13 -3.40
CA ARG A 520 -9.50 -4.24 -4.45
C ARG A 520 -8.00 -4.03 -4.32
N ILE A 521 -7.28 -4.01 -5.44
CA ILE A 521 -5.83 -3.86 -5.44
C ILE A 521 -5.45 -2.40 -5.15
N LYS A 522 -4.64 -2.20 -4.10
CA LYS A 522 -3.94 -0.95 -3.77
C LYS A 522 -2.43 -1.14 -3.87
N ILE A 523 -1.75 -0.14 -4.40
CA ILE A 523 -0.31 -0.16 -4.68
C ILE A 523 0.30 1.10 -4.09
N LYS A 524 1.17 0.92 -3.10
CA LYS A 524 1.95 2.00 -2.50
C LYS A 524 3.34 1.95 -3.10
N MET A 525 3.79 3.08 -3.64
CA MET A 525 5.06 3.16 -4.35
C MET A 525 5.82 4.43 -3.97
N GLN A 526 7.13 4.28 -3.75
CA GLN A 526 8.06 5.38 -3.61
C GLN A 526 8.95 5.48 -4.83
N MET A 527 9.13 6.69 -5.35
CA MET A 527 9.99 6.96 -6.51
C MET A 527 10.81 8.22 -6.30
N GLU A 528 11.83 8.39 -7.12
CA GLU A 528 12.59 9.63 -7.17
C GLU A 528 11.66 10.82 -7.38
N ASN A 529 12.01 11.96 -6.77
CA ASN A 529 11.18 13.15 -6.81
C ASN A 529 10.81 13.52 -8.25
N CYS A 530 9.50 13.54 -8.53
CA CYS A 530 8.97 13.87 -9.84
C CYS A 530 9.12 15.36 -10.18
N MET A 531 9.56 16.23 -9.26
CA MET A 531 9.77 17.67 -9.44
C MET A 531 8.57 18.39 -10.08
N GLY A 532 7.35 17.92 -9.80
CA GLY A 532 6.11 18.46 -10.37
C GLY A 532 5.84 18.09 -11.84
N SER A 533 6.71 17.30 -12.49
CA SER A 533 6.53 16.85 -13.88
C SER A 533 5.42 15.80 -14.06
N GLN A 534 4.89 15.28 -12.95
CA GLN A 534 3.83 14.26 -12.90
C GLN A 534 4.20 12.95 -13.62
N THR A 535 5.48 12.55 -13.58
CA THR A 535 5.93 11.25 -14.12
C THR A 535 5.16 10.07 -13.55
N CYS A 536 4.77 10.15 -12.26
CA CYS A 536 3.90 9.19 -11.60
C CYS A 536 2.56 8.99 -12.34
N ILE A 537 1.94 10.08 -12.79
CA ILE A 537 0.63 10.05 -13.46
C ILE A 537 0.77 9.70 -14.94
N LYS A 538 1.74 10.31 -15.63
CA LYS A 538 1.85 10.24 -17.09
C LYS A 538 2.54 8.99 -17.60
N THR A 539 3.42 8.40 -16.79
CA THR A 539 4.27 7.28 -17.22
C THR A 539 4.00 6.04 -16.38
N VAL A 540 4.03 6.16 -15.06
CA VAL A 540 3.91 5.00 -14.16
C VAL A 540 2.49 4.43 -14.13
N LEU A 541 1.46 5.29 -13.99
CA LEU A 541 0.07 4.84 -13.95
C LEU A 541 -0.36 4.01 -15.20
N PRO A 542 -0.09 4.44 -16.45
CA PRO A 542 -0.42 3.62 -17.63
C PRO A 542 0.29 2.27 -17.66
N ILE A 543 1.56 2.21 -17.25
CA ILE A 543 2.34 0.95 -17.20
C ILE A 543 1.70 -0.02 -16.19
N ILE A 544 1.32 0.49 -15.03
CA ILE A 544 0.69 -0.32 -13.98
C ILE A 544 -0.69 -0.82 -14.42
N SER A 545 -1.51 0.04 -15.03
CA SER A 545 -2.81 -0.36 -15.58
C SER A 545 -2.68 -1.43 -16.68
N GLU A 546 -1.72 -1.29 -17.60
CA GLU A 546 -1.47 -2.30 -18.64
C GLU A 546 -1.01 -3.64 -18.04
N THR A 547 -0.18 -3.59 -16.99
CA THR A 547 0.38 -4.79 -16.35
C THR A 547 -0.66 -5.58 -15.57
N ILE A 548 -1.61 -4.90 -14.92
CA ILE A 548 -2.68 -5.53 -14.12
C ILE A 548 -3.88 -5.90 -15.01
N GLY A 549 -4.06 -5.21 -16.14
CA GLY A 549 -5.24 -5.38 -17.00
C GLY A 549 -6.51 -4.72 -16.43
N LYS A 550 -6.35 -3.79 -15.47
CA LYS A 550 -7.45 -3.02 -14.87
C LYS A 550 -7.17 -1.53 -15.00
N ASN A 551 -8.23 -0.73 -15.10
CA ASN A 551 -8.12 0.73 -15.01
C ASN A 551 -7.73 1.09 -13.57
N MET A 552 -6.62 1.82 -13.43
CA MET A 552 -6.13 2.27 -12.13
C MET A 552 -6.20 3.79 -12.09
N SER A 553 -6.33 4.36 -10.89
CA SER A 553 -6.27 5.79 -10.62
C SER A 553 -5.32 6.08 -9.47
N ILE A 554 -4.88 7.32 -9.36
CA ILE A 554 -4.13 7.78 -8.19
C ILE A 554 -5.14 8.05 -7.06
N GLY A 555 -4.80 7.63 -5.84
CA GLY A 555 -5.58 7.89 -4.65
C GLY A 555 -5.76 9.39 -4.37
N SER A 556 -6.66 9.70 -3.44
CA SER A 556 -7.04 11.08 -3.07
C SER A 556 -5.86 11.97 -2.64
N GLU A 557 -4.81 11.39 -2.06
CA GLU A 557 -3.63 12.12 -1.61
C GLU A 557 -2.68 12.57 -2.73
N GLY A 558 -2.87 12.06 -3.96
CA GLY A 558 -2.05 12.43 -5.10
C GLY A 558 -0.59 11.96 -5.00
N CYS A 559 0.34 12.74 -5.55
CA CYS A 559 1.79 12.57 -5.28
C CYS A 559 2.18 13.49 -4.15
N ASN A 560 2.66 12.88 -3.06
CA ASN A 560 3.19 13.59 -1.91
C ASN A 560 4.72 13.48 -1.92
N ILE A 561 5.41 14.61 -1.83
CA ILE A 561 6.88 14.62 -1.74
C ILE A 561 7.24 14.62 -0.26
N ASN A 562 7.75 13.49 0.22
CA ASN A 562 8.15 13.37 1.61
C ASN A 562 9.37 14.25 1.87
N SER A 563 9.21 15.19 2.81
CA SER A 563 10.21 16.22 3.11
C SER A 563 11.50 15.67 3.74
N LYS A 564 11.49 14.45 4.28
CA LYS A 564 12.64 13.84 4.96
C LYS A 564 13.59 13.12 4.01
N ASN A 565 13.05 12.39 3.03
CA ASN A 565 13.82 11.56 2.09
C ASN A 565 13.82 12.13 0.65
N ASN A 566 13.06 13.20 0.39
CA ASN A 566 12.89 13.81 -0.94
C ASN A 566 12.42 12.80 -2.00
N MET A 567 11.58 11.83 -1.61
CA MET A 567 10.97 10.85 -2.51
C MET A 567 9.50 11.22 -2.76
N CYS A 568 8.99 10.98 -3.97
CA CYS A 568 7.54 11.05 -4.24
C CYS A 568 6.91 9.73 -3.82
N GLU A 569 5.97 9.81 -2.88
CA GLU A 569 5.13 8.72 -2.43
C GLU A 569 3.77 8.83 -3.15
N ILE A 570 3.32 7.73 -3.74
CA ILE A 570 2.05 7.64 -4.43
C ILE A 570 1.30 6.38 -4.00
N VAL A 571 -0.02 6.51 -3.89
CA VAL A 571 -0.94 5.40 -3.76
C VAL A 571 -1.74 5.29 -5.05
N ILE A 572 -1.72 4.11 -5.66
CA ILE A 572 -2.47 3.79 -6.87
C ILE A 572 -3.51 2.73 -6.49
N GLU A 573 -4.75 2.96 -6.89
CA GLU A 573 -5.90 2.14 -6.57
C GLU A 573 -6.70 1.81 -7.83
N GLU A 574 -7.57 0.81 -7.78
CA GLU A 574 -8.51 0.54 -8.88
C GLU A 574 -9.37 1.78 -9.15
N ALA A 575 -9.54 2.15 -10.42
CA ALA A 575 -10.27 3.35 -10.79
C ALA A 575 -11.78 3.17 -10.49
N PRO A 576 -12.42 4.11 -9.77
CA PRO A 576 -13.85 4.06 -9.58
C PRO A 576 -14.58 4.22 -10.92
N LYS A 577 -15.69 3.49 -11.07
CA LYS A 577 -16.52 3.55 -12.28
C LYS A 577 -17.30 4.86 -12.37
N TYR A 578 -17.70 5.39 -11.21
CA TYR A 578 -18.51 6.61 -11.11
C TYR A 578 -17.72 7.74 -10.45
N HIS A 579 -18.00 8.95 -10.90
CA HIS A 579 -17.59 10.20 -10.29
C HIS A 579 -18.82 11.04 -9.98
N ILE A 580 -18.80 11.72 -8.84
CA ILE A 580 -19.91 12.55 -8.40
C ILE A 580 -19.43 13.98 -8.27
N ASN A 581 -20.21 14.90 -8.81
CA ASN A 581 -20.01 16.33 -8.64
C ASN A 581 -21.20 16.90 -7.87
N SER A 582 -20.94 17.50 -6.71
CA SER A 582 -21.96 18.08 -5.86
C SER A 582 -21.83 19.60 -5.77
N HIS A 583 -22.97 20.26 -5.64
CA HIS A 583 -23.02 21.68 -5.28
C HIS A 583 -24.12 21.93 -4.27
N VAL A 584 -23.90 22.94 -3.43
CA VAL A 584 -24.80 23.34 -2.37
C VAL A 584 -25.25 24.77 -2.60
N ALA A 585 -26.53 25.05 -2.32
CA ALA A 585 -27.06 26.40 -2.23
C ALA A 585 -27.74 26.55 -0.86
N VAL A 586 -27.44 27.65 -0.15
CA VAL A 586 -27.94 27.91 1.20
C VAL A 586 -28.56 29.31 1.26
N ALA A 587 -29.65 29.47 1.99
CA ALA A 587 -30.16 30.77 2.42
C ALA A 587 -30.54 30.72 3.89
N THR A 588 -30.14 31.76 4.62
CA THR A 588 -30.51 31.95 6.02
C THR A 588 -31.92 32.51 6.13
N LYS A 589 -32.62 32.13 7.20
CA LYS A 589 -33.88 32.74 7.60
C LYS A 589 -33.81 34.25 7.68
N GLU A 590 -34.88 34.93 7.25
CA GLU A 590 -34.95 36.38 7.31
C GLU A 590 -34.87 36.90 8.76
N GLY A 591 -33.91 37.79 9.01
CA GLY A 591 -33.65 38.35 10.35
C GLY A 591 -32.50 37.69 11.09
N GLU A 592 -32.09 36.49 10.68
CA GLU A 592 -30.96 35.76 11.25
C GLU A 592 -29.66 36.00 10.47
N LYS A 593 -28.52 35.91 11.17
CA LYS A 593 -27.18 36.05 10.55
C LYS A 593 -26.52 34.71 10.23
N PHE A 594 -26.97 33.64 10.89
CA PHE A 594 -26.37 32.31 10.81
C PHE A 594 -27.49 31.31 10.52
N THR A 595 -27.15 30.28 9.75
CA THR A 595 -28.06 29.17 9.42
C THR A 595 -28.05 28.12 10.53
N GLY A 596 -29.21 27.55 10.81
CA GLY A 596 -29.41 26.34 11.62
C GLY A 596 -28.99 25.07 10.89
N ASP A 597 -29.05 25.05 9.55
CA ASP A 597 -28.61 23.92 8.73
C ASP A 597 -27.08 23.77 8.63
N SER A 598 -26.63 22.51 8.64
CA SER A 598 -25.25 22.13 8.30
C SER A 598 -25.24 21.03 7.23
N TYR A 599 -24.16 20.97 6.43
CA TYR A 599 -24.00 19.97 5.39
C TYR A 599 -22.54 19.60 5.17
N SER A 600 -22.29 18.40 4.64
CA SER A 600 -20.99 18.01 4.08
C SER A 600 -21.18 17.06 2.90
N TYR A 601 -20.22 17.04 1.97
CA TYR A 601 -20.15 16.04 0.91
C TYR A 601 -18.70 15.78 0.53
N GLY A 602 -18.39 14.55 0.14
CA GLY A 602 -17.02 14.19 -0.21
C GLY A 602 -16.83 12.71 -0.52
N ARG A 603 -15.64 12.39 -1.03
CA ARG A 603 -15.22 11.00 -1.25
C ARG A 603 -14.50 10.46 -0.02
N THR A 604 -14.86 9.26 0.42
CA THR A 604 -14.20 8.57 1.54
C THR A 604 -13.02 7.72 1.07
N LYS A 605 -12.11 7.35 1.98
CA LYS A 605 -10.92 6.52 1.70
C LYS A 605 -11.27 5.12 1.15
N ASP A 606 -12.46 4.62 1.48
CA ASP A 606 -12.98 3.33 1.01
C ASP A 606 -13.64 3.40 -0.37
N GLY A 607 -13.60 4.58 -1.01
CA GLY A 607 -14.13 4.81 -2.35
C GLY A 607 -15.65 4.88 -2.43
N ASN A 608 -16.28 5.30 -1.33
CA ASN A 608 -17.67 5.76 -1.33
C ASN A 608 -17.70 7.29 -1.49
N TYR A 609 -18.86 7.82 -1.84
CA TYR A 609 -19.15 9.25 -1.83
C TYR A 609 -20.32 9.51 -0.92
N ILE A 610 -20.14 10.42 0.03
CA ILE A 610 -21.14 10.77 1.02
C ILE A 610 -21.71 12.15 0.75
N THR A 611 -22.97 12.34 1.08
CA THR A 611 -23.63 13.64 1.19
C THR A 611 -24.46 13.62 2.45
N VAL A 612 -24.32 14.64 3.29
CA VAL A 612 -24.97 14.75 4.59
C VAL A 612 -25.60 16.13 4.70
N ILE A 613 -26.86 16.20 5.12
CA ILE A 613 -27.54 17.42 5.57
C ILE A 613 -28.09 17.14 6.96
N SER A 614 -27.91 18.09 7.86
CA SER A 614 -28.52 18.06 9.19
C SER A 614 -29.15 19.42 9.45
N ASP A 615 -30.39 19.41 9.91
CA ASP A 615 -31.10 20.59 10.37
C ASP A 615 -31.27 20.50 11.89
N GLY A 616 -30.87 21.57 12.58
CA GLY A 616 -30.96 21.68 14.04
C GLY A 616 -32.25 22.40 14.42
N MET A 617 -32.96 21.92 15.43
CA MET A 617 -34.24 22.50 15.82
C MET A 617 -34.11 24.00 16.15
N GLY A 618 -34.90 24.84 15.47
CA GLY A 618 -34.93 26.29 15.66
C GLY A 618 -34.21 27.04 14.55
N SER A 619 -33.64 28.20 14.86
CA SER A 619 -32.86 28.98 13.88
C SER A 619 -31.73 29.72 14.58
N GLY A 620 -30.68 30.06 13.84
CA GLY A 620 -29.55 30.82 14.37
C GLY A 620 -28.44 29.95 14.99
N PRO A 621 -27.57 30.53 15.83
CA PRO A 621 -26.27 29.94 16.17
C PRO A 621 -26.35 28.68 17.07
N GLU A 622 -27.40 28.50 17.86
CA GLU A 622 -27.57 27.30 18.69
C GLU A 622 -27.98 26.09 17.84
N ALA A 623 -29.01 26.23 17.01
CA ALA A 623 -29.41 25.24 16.01
C ALA A 623 -28.25 24.86 15.08
N GLY A 624 -27.50 25.86 14.61
CA GLY A 624 -26.32 25.65 13.78
C GLY A 624 -25.17 24.92 14.48
N LEU A 625 -25.07 25.00 15.81
CA LEU A 625 -24.07 24.26 16.58
C LEU A 625 -24.46 22.78 16.69
N GLU A 626 -25.75 22.48 16.86
CA GLU A 626 -26.27 21.11 16.94
C GLU A 626 -26.10 20.39 15.60
N SER A 627 -26.60 20.96 14.51
CA SER A 627 -26.47 20.37 13.17
C SER A 627 -25.01 20.17 12.76
N LYS A 628 -24.13 21.11 13.11
CA LYS A 628 -22.71 21.03 12.80
C LYS A 628 -22.02 19.88 13.51
N VAL A 629 -22.33 19.66 14.80
CA VAL A 629 -21.78 18.52 15.54
C VAL A 629 -22.20 17.19 14.91
N SER A 630 -23.46 17.05 14.50
CA SER A 630 -23.96 15.86 13.78
C SER A 630 -23.18 15.60 12.49
N VAL A 631 -23.03 16.63 11.65
CA VAL A 631 -22.32 16.53 10.37
C VAL A 631 -20.84 16.20 10.57
N GLU A 632 -20.14 16.87 11.49
CA GLU A 632 -18.71 16.65 11.74
C GLU A 632 -18.42 15.22 12.23
N ILE A 633 -19.27 14.67 13.09
CA ILE A 633 -19.12 13.28 13.57
C ILE A 633 -19.33 12.31 12.40
N ILE A 634 -20.41 12.44 11.64
CA ILE A 634 -20.68 11.52 10.53
C ILE A 634 -19.60 11.59 9.46
N GLU A 635 -19.19 12.79 9.06
CA GLU A 635 -18.10 13.00 8.11
C GLU A 635 -16.85 12.25 8.53
N LYS A 636 -16.42 12.41 9.79
CA LYS A 636 -15.19 11.80 10.30
C LYS A 636 -15.27 10.29 10.44
N PHE A 637 -16.39 9.76 10.92
CA PHE A 637 -16.59 8.31 10.95
C PHE A 637 -16.54 7.71 9.54
N MET A 638 -17.18 8.37 8.58
CA MET A 638 -17.19 7.91 7.19
C MET A 638 -15.85 8.08 6.48
N GLU A 639 -15.08 9.13 6.77
CA GLU A 639 -13.71 9.32 6.28
C GLU A 639 -12.78 8.17 6.70
N VAL A 640 -12.93 7.72 7.96
CA VAL A 640 -12.12 6.62 8.55
C VAL A 640 -12.63 5.23 8.14
N GLY A 641 -13.83 5.14 7.56
CA GLY A 641 -14.38 3.88 7.04
C GLY A 641 -15.14 3.05 8.09
N PHE A 642 -15.71 3.72 9.10
CA PHE A 642 -16.65 3.08 10.02
C PHE A 642 -17.97 2.72 9.34
N ASP A 643 -18.68 1.75 9.92
CA ASP A 643 -20.06 1.43 9.53
C ASP A 643 -20.99 2.62 9.77
N GLU A 644 -21.97 2.81 8.88
CA GLU A 644 -22.88 3.97 8.93
C GLU A 644 -23.73 3.97 10.20
N LYS A 645 -24.15 2.78 10.66
CA LYS A 645 -24.96 2.65 11.86
C LYS A 645 -24.21 3.10 13.09
N ILE A 646 -22.91 2.77 13.19
CA ILE A 646 -22.06 3.20 14.31
C ILE A 646 -21.98 4.73 14.38
N ALA A 647 -21.84 5.39 13.22
CA ALA A 647 -21.78 6.85 13.15
C ALA A 647 -23.12 7.50 13.56
N ILE A 648 -24.23 6.95 13.10
CA ILE A 648 -25.59 7.41 13.42
C ILE A 648 -25.88 7.24 14.92
N ASP A 649 -25.56 6.07 15.48
CA ASP A 649 -25.72 5.78 16.91
C ASP A 649 -24.88 6.73 17.77
N ALA A 650 -23.65 7.03 17.34
CA ALA A 650 -22.76 7.99 17.98
C ALA A 650 -23.34 9.41 18.04
N VAL A 651 -23.96 9.88 16.94
CA VAL A 651 -24.64 11.17 16.92
C VAL A 651 -25.85 11.16 17.85
N ASN A 652 -26.72 10.14 17.77
CA ASN A 652 -27.88 10.04 18.65
C ASN A 652 -27.49 10.04 20.14
N ALA A 653 -26.41 9.35 20.49
CA ALA A 653 -25.87 9.31 21.84
C ALA A 653 -25.41 10.68 22.34
N ILE A 654 -24.77 11.48 21.49
CA ILE A 654 -24.32 12.82 21.87
C ILE A 654 -25.51 13.78 21.98
N MET A 655 -26.49 13.68 21.08
CA MET A 655 -27.70 14.52 21.09
C MET A 655 -28.66 14.19 22.24
N SER A 656 -28.77 12.92 22.63
CA SER A 656 -29.61 12.49 23.76
C SER A 656 -29.12 12.96 25.13
N ILE A 657 -27.87 13.44 25.25
CA ILE A 657 -27.36 13.98 26.51
C ILE A 657 -27.93 15.38 26.71
N LYS A 658 -29.07 15.44 27.41
CA LYS A 658 -29.72 16.70 27.81
C LYS A 658 -28.87 17.43 28.85
N PHE A 659 -28.17 18.47 28.41
CA PHE A 659 -27.38 19.34 29.28
C PHE A 659 -28.20 20.53 29.84
N SER A 660 -29.22 21.00 29.10
CA SER A 660 -30.08 22.15 29.42
C SER A 660 -31.58 21.81 29.47
N GLU A 661 -32.43 22.75 29.92
CA GLU A 661 -33.90 22.61 29.96
C GLU A 661 -34.53 22.47 28.55
N ASP A 662 -33.87 22.98 27.51
CA ASP A 662 -34.29 22.85 26.11
C ASP A 662 -33.84 21.51 25.50
N GLU A 663 -34.77 20.81 24.85
CA GLU A 663 -34.51 19.55 24.18
C GLU A 663 -33.69 19.77 22.90
N LYS A 664 -32.56 19.07 22.75
CA LYS A 664 -31.68 19.18 21.57
C LYS A 664 -32.04 18.09 20.57
N PHE A 665 -32.53 18.49 19.39
CA PHE A 665 -32.89 17.56 18.33
C PHE A 665 -32.32 18.04 16.99
N SER A 666 -31.77 17.11 16.23
CA SER A 666 -31.33 17.38 14.86
C SER A 666 -31.80 16.28 13.92
N THR A 667 -32.14 16.68 12.70
CA THR A 667 -32.47 15.75 11.62
C THR A 667 -31.20 15.30 10.91
N LEU A 668 -31.28 14.21 10.15
CA LEU A 668 -30.20 13.74 9.30
C LEU A 668 -30.73 13.18 7.99
N ASP A 669 -30.25 13.74 6.89
CA ASP A 669 -30.34 13.16 5.55
C ASP A 669 -28.94 12.79 5.09
N MET A 670 -28.64 11.48 5.02
CA MET A 670 -27.34 10.97 4.59
C MET A 670 -27.49 10.04 3.38
N ASN A 671 -26.69 10.32 2.34
CA ASN A 671 -26.59 9.48 1.15
C ASN A 671 -25.16 8.94 1.04
N LYS A 672 -25.01 7.62 0.96
CA LYS A 672 -23.73 6.94 0.70
C LYS A 672 -23.80 6.23 -0.65
N ILE A 673 -22.88 6.55 -1.55
CA ILE A 673 -22.86 6.00 -2.90
C ILE A 673 -21.52 5.28 -3.14
N ASP A 674 -21.58 3.99 -3.43
CA ASP A 674 -20.41 3.22 -3.86
C ASP A 674 -20.01 3.62 -5.28
N LEU A 675 -18.82 4.20 -5.43
CA LEU A 675 -18.32 4.70 -6.71
C LEU A 675 -17.91 3.59 -7.68
N TYR A 676 -17.83 2.33 -7.26
CA TYR A 676 -17.50 1.19 -8.11
C TYR A 676 -18.75 0.51 -8.64
N THR A 677 -19.72 0.23 -7.76
CA THR A 677 -20.96 -0.48 -8.12
C THR A 677 -22.07 0.47 -8.54
N GLY A 678 -22.11 1.68 -8.00
CA GLY A 678 -23.22 2.62 -8.14
C GLY A 678 -24.40 2.31 -7.22
N ASN A 679 -24.22 1.48 -6.19
CA ASN A 679 -25.23 1.30 -5.16
C ASN A 679 -25.28 2.55 -4.27
N ALA A 680 -26.46 3.12 -4.09
CA ALA A 680 -26.70 4.31 -3.28
C ALA A 680 -27.65 3.95 -2.12
N LYS A 681 -27.17 4.17 -0.90
CA LYS A 681 -27.90 3.97 0.35
C LYS A 681 -28.31 5.33 0.90
N PHE A 682 -29.62 5.55 1.00
CA PHE A 682 -30.24 6.75 1.57
C PHE A 682 -30.62 6.40 3.00
N MET A 683 -30.16 7.18 3.98
CA MET A 683 -30.39 6.98 5.40
C MET A 683 -30.98 8.26 5.98
N LYS A 684 -32.16 8.16 6.58
CA LYS A 684 -32.93 9.30 7.04
C LYS A 684 -33.36 9.15 8.50
N VAL A 685 -33.12 10.20 9.28
CA VAL A 685 -33.52 10.31 10.69
C VAL A 685 -34.23 11.64 10.89
N GLY A 686 -35.56 11.64 10.93
CA GLY A 686 -36.37 12.86 11.09
C GLY A 686 -36.27 13.87 9.95
N ALA A 687 -35.62 13.52 8.83
CA ALA A 687 -35.40 14.41 7.70
C ALA A 687 -36.50 14.29 6.64
N ILE A 688 -36.72 15.38 5.90
CA ILE A 688 -37.67 15.43 4.79
C ILE A 688 -37.21 14.61 3.56
N GLU A 689 -38.05 14.57 2.53
CA GLU A 689 -37.83 13.74 1.34
C GLU A 689 -36.64 14.19 0.46
N SER A 690 -35.93 13.23 -0.13
CA SER A 690 -34.92 13.47 -1.17
C SER A 690 -35.43 13.01 -2.54
N PHE A 691 -34.79 13.46 -3.61
CA PHE A 691 -35.24 13.20 -4.97
C PHE A 691 -34.13 12.61 -5.85
N ILE A 692 -34.48 11.66 -6.70
CA ILE A 692 -33.62 11.16 -7.78
C ILE A 692 -34.25 11.53 -9.12
N LYS A 693 -33.58 12.39 -9.88
CA LYS A 693 -33.98 12.77 -11.24
C LYS A 693 -33.22 11.93 -12.26
N ARG A 694 -33.97 11.19 -13.08
CA ARG A 694 -33.49 10.40 -14.23
C ARG A 694 -34.15 10.87 -15.51
N GLY A 695 -33.46 11.68 -16.30
CA GLY A 695 -34.07 12.34 -17.46
C GLY A 695 -35.25 13.22 -17.03
N ASN A 696 -36.47 12.88 -17.44
CA ASN A 696 -37.70 13.58 -17.07
C ASN A 696 -38.50 12.86 -15.95
N LYS A 697 -37.99 11.75 -15.43
CA LYS A 697 -38.61 11.06 -14.29
C LYS A 697 -37.97 11.57 -13.00
N VAL A 698 -38.79 11.80 -11.99
CA VAL A 698 -38.38 12.17 -10.64
C VAL A 698 -38.95 11.14 -9.70
N GLU A 699 -38.07 10.46 -8.98
CA GLU A 699 -38.40 9.50 -7.93
C GLU A 699 -38.21 10.20 -6.58
N VAL A 700 -39.14 10.01 -5.66
CA VAL A 700 -39.11 10.58 -4.31
C VAL A 700 -38.68 9.48 -3.33
N ILE A 701 -37.76 9.82 -2.44
CA ILE A 701 -37.25 8.98 -1.36
C ILE A 701 -37.80 9.54 -0.06
N ASN A 702 -38.82 8.87 0.48
CA ASN A 702 -39.52 9.31 1.68
C ASN A 702 -38.85 8.76 2.94
N SER A 703 -39.18 9.35 4.10
CA SER A 703 -38.89 8.82 5.43
C SER A 703 -40.03 9.16 6.39
N ASN A 704 -40.31 8.25 7.32
CA ASN A 704 -41.29 8.42 8.39
C ASN A 704 -40.66 8.25 9.79
N THR A 705 -39.41 8.67 9.99
CA THR A 705 -38.67 8.49 11.26
C THR A 705 -38.63 9.76 12.11
N LEU A 706 -38.26 9.63 13.39
CA LEU A 706 -38.12 10.75 14.32
C LEU A 706 -36.67 11.30 14.33
N PRO A 707 -36.45 12.60 14.63
CA PRO A 707 -35.11 13.20 14.74
C PRO A 707 -34.23 12.61 15.85
N PHE A 708 -32.93 12.87 15.78
CA PHE A 708 -31.96 12.44 16.80
C PHE A 708 -32.25 13.04 18.16
N GLY A 709 -32.09 12.23 19.22
CA GLY A 709 -32.27 12.63 20.62
C GLY A 709 -33.68 12.37 21.17
N VAL A 710 -34.66 12.02 20.33
CA VAL A 710 -36.04 11.71 20.75
C VAL A 710 -36.17 10.29 21.32
N LEU A 711 -35.50 9.32 20.71
CA LEU A 711 -35.51 7.90 21.08
C LEU A 711 -34.14 7.44 21.61
N GLU A 712 -34.14 6.45 22.50
CA GLU A 712 -32.90 5.83 23.00
C GLU A 712 -32.10 5.14 21.89
N GLU A 713 -32.79 4.48 20.96
CA GLU A 713 -32.22 3.95 19.71
C GLU A 713 -32.77 4.76 18.53
N PRO A 714 -31.90 5.25 17.61
CA PRO A 714 -32.35 6.02 16.47
C PRO A 714 -33.13 5.12 15.50
N ASP A 715 -34.33 5.57 15.10
CA ASP A 715 -35.09 4.94 14.03
C ASP A 715 -34.57 5.46 12.68
N VAL A 716 -33.94 4.58 11.90
CA VAL A 716 -33.25 4.95 10.65
C VAL A 716 -33.98 4.31 9.48
N ASP A 717 -34.59 5.13 8.62
CA ASP A 717 -35.15 4.64 7.37
C ASP A 717 -34.01 4.50 6.36
N THR A 718 -33.84 3.29 5.84
CA THR A 718 -32.78 2.97 4.89
C THR A 718 -33.39 2.52 3.57
N VAL A 719 -33.12 3.28 2.52
CA VAL A 719 -33.57 2.97 1.15
C VAL A 719 -32.37 2.78 0.25
N GLU A 720 -32.26 1.61 -0.39
CA GLU A 720 -31.21 1.33 -1.37
C GLU A 720 -31.71 1.53 -2.81
N LYS A 721 -30.89 2.18 -3.63
CA LYS A 721 -31.17 2.47 -5.04
C LYS A 721 -29.90 2.31 -5.88
N GLN A 722 -30.08 1.87 -7.12
CA GLN A 722 -28.99 1.82 -8.09
C GLN A 722 -28.94 3.14 -8.88
N VAL A 723 -27.81 3.85 -8.81
CA VAL A 723 -27.55 5.04 -9.64
C VAL A 723 -26.90 4.67 -10.97
N SER A 724 -27.13 5.52 -11.96
CA SER A 724 -26.61 5.39 -13.32
C SER A 724 -26.03 6.71 -13.82
N ASN A 725 -25.29 6.65 -14.93
CA ASN A 725 -24.71 7.84 -15.54
C ASN A 725 -25.77 8.89 -15.87
N GLY A 726 -25.55 10.12 -15.41
CA GLY A 726 -26.44 11.25 -15.64
C GLY A 726 -27.56 11.41 -14.60
N ASP A 727 -27.70 10.48 -13.65
CA ASP A 727 -28.65 10.62 -12.54
C ASP A 727 -28.26 11.81 -11.66
N VAL A 728 -29.26 12.52 -11.16
CA VAL A 728 -29.09 13.67 -10.27
C VAL A 728 -29.86 13.39 -8.98
N ILE A 729 -29.14 13.41 -7.87
CA ILE A 729 -29.69 13.30 -6.52
C ILE A 729 -29.83 14.70 -5.94
N VAL A 730 -30.98 15.00 -5.36
CA VAL A 730 -31.29 16.27 -4.73
C VAL A 730 -31.70 15.98 -3.29
N SER A 731 -30.90 16.46 -2.35
CA SER A 731 -31.18 16.47 -0.91
C SER A 731 -31.47 17.89 -0.46
N ILE A 732 -32.42 18.05 0.46
CA ILE A 732 -32.92 19.36 0.89
C ILE A 732 -33.21 19.37 2.39
N SER A 733 -33.16 20.56 3.02
CA SER A 733 -33.77 20.80 4.34
C SER A 733 -35.24 21.21 4.22
N ASP A 734 -35.96 21.11 5.32
CA ASP A 734 -37.41 21.32 5.40
C ASP A 734 -37.85 22.73 4.98
N GLY A 735 -37.02 23.75 5.22
CA GLY A 735 -37.26 25.12 4.78
C GLY A 735 -37.40 25.29 3.26
N ILE A 736 -36.97 24.31 2.44
CA ILE A 736 -37.24 24.30 0.99
C ILE A 736 -38.70 23.95 0.71
N LEU A 737 -39.31 23.06 1.49
CA LEU A 737 -40.70 22.64 1.32
C LEU A 737 -41.68 23.52 2.10
N ASP A 738 -41.23 24.21 3.16
CA ASP A 738 -42.03 25.15 3.96
C ASP A 738 -42.30 26.48 3.25
N VAL A 739 -43.15 26.40 2.24
CA VAL A 739 -43.46 27.52 1.34
C VAL A 739 -44.84 28.11 1.65
N LYS A 740 -45.78 27.28 2.12
CA LYS A 740 -47.16 27.67 2.42
C LYS A 740 -47.29 28.19 3.86
N ASN A 741 -48.22 29.12 4.10
CA ASN A 741 -48.47 29.69 5.44
C ASN A 741 -49.26 28.75 6.38
N ASP A 742 -49.55 27.51 5.97
CA ASP A 742 -50.36 26.55 6.73
C ASP A 742 -49.51 25.46 7.42
N GLY A 743 -48.18 25.52 7.28
CA GLY A 743 -47.26 24.53 7.87
C GLY A 743 -47.28 23.17 7.19
N SER A 744 -47.83 23.06 5.97
CA SER A 744 -47.81 21.83 5.18
C SER A 744 -46.60 21.77 4.24
N PHE A 745 -45.82 20.70 4.34
CA PHE A 745 -44.77 20.41 3.37
C PHE A 745 -45.40 19.89 2.05
N ASP A 746 -45.19 20.60 0.95
CA ASP A 746 -45.70 20.22 -0.37
C ASP A 746 -44.55 19.89 -1.33
N THR A 747 -44.36 18.60 -1.62
CA THR A 747 -43.32 18.12 -2.56
C THR A 747 -43.71 18.31 -4.03
N THR A 748 -44.97 18.62 -4.34
CA THR A 748 -45.52 18.60 -5.71
C THR A 748 -44.84 19.63 -6.60
N TRP A 749 -44.61 20.85 -6.09
CA TRP A 749 -43.99 21.93 -6.86
C TRP A 749 -42.55 21.59 -7.24
N LEU A 750 -41.80 20.95 -6.33
CA LEU A 750 -40.41 20.59 -6.56
C LEU A 750 -40.30 19.44 -7.56
N ILE A 751 -41.20 18.46 -7.48
CA ILE A 751 -41.29 17.38 -8.47
C ILE A 751 -41.57 17.95 -9.86
N GLU A 752 -42.51 18.88 -9.99
CA GLU A 752 -42.84 19.50 -11.27
C GLU A 752 -41.70 20.37 -11.80
N PHE A 753 -41.05 21.14 -10.93
CA PHE A 753 -39.86 21.92 -11.26
C PHE A 753 -38.72 21.02 -11.77
N LEU A 754 -38.42 19.93 -11.06
CA LEU A 754 -37.38 18.97 -11.45
C LEU A 754 -37.73 18.24 -12.75
N LYS A 755 -39.01 17.99 -13.05
CA LYS A 755 -39.41 17.39 -14.34
C LYS A 755 -39.19 18.33 -15.52
N ASN A 756 -39.43 19.63 -15.34
CA ASN A 756 -39.44 20.63 -16.40
C ASN A 756 -38.12 21.40 -16.56
N THR A 757 -37.23 21.32 -15.56
CA THR A 757 -35.97 22.07 -15.57
C THR A 757 -35.00 21.62 -16.67
N LYS A 758 -34.34 22.60 -17.28
CA LYS A 758 -33.27 22.38 -18.29
C LYS A 758 -31.87 22.50 -17.69
N TYR A 759 -31.75 22.86 -16.41
CA TYR A 759 -30.45 22.97 -15.75
C TYR A 759 -29.78 21.60 -15.65
N ARG A 760 -28.56 21.50 -16.19
CA ARG A 760 -27.79 20.24 -16.26
C ARG A 760 -26.60 20.22 -15.30
N GLN A 761 -26.13 21.38 -14.88
CA GLN A 761 -25.03 21.53 -13.93
C GLN A 761 -25.58 21.53 -12.50
N PRO A 762 -24.96 20.80 -11.56
CA PRO A 762 -25.41 20.78 -10.17
C PRO A 762 -25.57 22.17 -9.55
N LYS A 763 -24.61 23.06 -9.83
CA LYS A 763 -24.60 24.44 -9.35
C LYS A 763 -25.81 25.26 -9.81
N ASP A 764 -26.10 25.24 -11.10
CA ASP A 764 -27.22 26.02 -11.64
C ASP A 764 -28.55 25.46 -11.11
N LEU A 765 -28.65 24.14 -10.96
CA LEU A 765 -29.84 23.49 -10.44
C LEU A 765 -30.08 23.79 -8.96
N SER A 766 -29.05 23.72 -8.09
CA SER A 766 -29.23 23.99 -6.66
C SER A 766 -29.64 25.45 -6.40
N ILE A 767 -29.02 26.41 -7.10
CA ILE A 767 -29.39 27.83 -7.02
C ILE A 767 -30.82 28.03 -7.53
N ALA A 768 -31.20 27.40 -8.65
CA ALA A 768 -32.54 27.58 -9.21
C ALA A 768 -33.65 26.98 -8.32
N ILE A 769 -33.38 25.88 -7.61
CA ILE A 769 -34.31 25.31 -6.61
C ILE A 769 -34.48 26.30 -5.46
N LEU A 770 -33.37 26.81 -4.90
CA LEU A 770 -33.37 27.77 -3.79
C LEU A 770 -34.13 29.06 -4.14
N GLU A 771 -33.84 29.64 -5.31
CA GLU A 771 -34.52 30.85 -5.80
C GLU A 771 -36.02 30.60 -6.02
N LYS A 772 -36.40 29.42 -6.52
CA LYS A 772 -37.81 29.09 -6.71
C LYS A 772 -38.56 28.93 -5.38
N ALA A 773 -37.94 28.32 -4.38
CA ALA A 773 -38.50 28.24 -3.03
C ALA A 773 -38.71 29.64 -2.44
N LYS A 774 -37.72 30.54 -2.54
CA LYS A 774 -37.84 31.94 -2.11
C LYS A 774 -38.95 32.69 -2.84
N GLU A 775 -39.06 32.53 -4.16
CA GLU A 775 -40.10 33.17 -4.97
C GLU A 775 -41.49 32.80 -4.46
N LEU A 776 -41.72 31.49 -4.22
CA LEU A 776 -42.99 30.99 -3.72
C LEU A 776 -43.26 31.42 -2.25
N SER A 777 -42.21 31.65 -1.46
CA SER A 777 -42.29 32.19 -0.09
C SER A 777 -42.43 33.72 -0.01
N GLY A 778 -42.71 34.40 -1.13
CA GLY A 778 -42.90 35.86 -1.16
C GLY A 778 -41.61 36.67 -1.24
N GLY A 779 -40.53 36.06 -1.77
CA GLY A 779 -39.21 36.67 -1.96
C GLY A 779 -38.30 36.62 -0.73
N LYS A 780 -38.71 35.93 0.34
CA LYS A 780 -38.00 35.85 1.62
C LYS A 780 -37.88 34.39 2.08
N ALA A 781 -36.80 34.07 2.77
CA ALA A 781 -36.62 32.76 3.41
C ALA A 781 -37.29 32.81 4.79
N LYS A 782 -38.37 32.04 4.97
CA LYS A 782 -39.10 31.95 6.24
C LYS A 782 -38.41 31.03 7.25
N ASP A 783 -37.62 30.10 6.74
CA ASP A 783 -36.73 29.26 7.51
C ASP A 783 -35.38 29.10 6.80
N ASP A 784 -34.45 28.40 7.44
CA ASP A 784 -33.18 28.06 6.84
C ASP A 784 -33.39 27.08 5.67
N MET A 785 -32.76 27.38 4.54
CA MET A 785 -32.98 26.68 3.28
C MET A 785 -31.66 26.13 2.76
N THR A 786 -31.54 24.81 2.67
CA THR A 786 -30.35 24.13 2.14
C THR A 786 -30.74 23.17 1.03
N VAL A 787 -30.01 23.23 -0.10
CA VAL A 787 -30.16 22.32 -1.24
C VAL A 787 -28.79 21.76 -1.61
N VAL A 788 -28.63 20.44 -1.59
CA VAL A 788 -27.46 19.75 -2.13
C VAL A 788 -27.86 18.96 -3.37
N VAL A 789 -27.22 19.27 -4.49
CA VAL A 789 -27.42 18.59 -5.76
C VAL A 789 -26.16 17.81 -6.11
N SER A 790 -26.28 16.50 -6.29
CA SER A 790 -25.19 15.58 -6.62
C SER A 790 -25.46 14.90 -7.97
N LYS A 791 -24.57 15.08 -8.94
CA LYS A 791 -24.71 14.47 -10.28
C LYS A 791 -23.69 13.36 -10.49
N VAL A 792 -24.18 12.22 -10.97
CA VAL A 792 -23.40 11.01 -11.22
C VAL A 792 -22.89 10.99 -12.65
N PHE A 793 -21.59 10.75 -12.83
CA PHE A 793 -20.91 10.58 -14.12
C PHE A 793 -20.23 9.21 -14.15
N ALA A 794 -20.48 8.40 -15.18
CA ALA A 794 -19.74 7.16 -15.39
C ALA A 794 -18.52 7.41 -16.29
N ILE A 795 -17.37 6.84 -15.90
CA ILE A 795 -16.19 6.75 -16.76
C ILE A 795 -16.34 5.46 -17.57
N ASN A 796 -16.43 5.59 -18.89
CA ASN A 796 -16.45 4.46 -19.82
C ASN A 796 -15.04 4.11 -20.30
#